data_AF-A0A2D6JQ17-F1
#
_entry.id   AF-A0A2D6JQ17-F1
#
_cell.length_a   1.000
_cell.length_b   1.000
_cell.length_c   1.000
_cell.angle_alpha   90.00
_cell.angle_beta   90.00
_cell.angle_gamma   90.00
#
_symmetry.space_group_name_H-M   'P 1'
#
loop_
_entity.id
_entity.type
_entity.pdbx_description
1 polymer ?
#
loop_
_entity_poly.entity_id
_entity_poly.type
_entity_poly.pdbx_seq_one_letter_code
_entity_poly.pdbx_strand_id
1 'polypeptide(L)'
;MSSPAIIQGFSLDMVGPLLLAFLTAWFFWRNVVPRQLRGLQVAFPTGEKMYEVHKVTSSVEDVRMLLARRGTRLGVVSYLMALTGSLVLLFEFFNYRGGGSDGYHAPSVAFALILIVAPAIVSSGTSLGAQVIKPLGVSRATLQSNSSTRNASYVALTVAWLALALAVGEVLKGMGVSTTTHYSTVAMVAFSPAVLAYGRILGSSWHALKQSSAQIAQGGASPFHNHAPNARQQFIAQVVHLNLVAMPFVAVNTLISLILLAYNPDMFVHSERVLELPEYRIQSTYMEEGGLLGFGLIELFSHIPQAGIRVPIVTTLLLFLLLNVAAIGFLFVYEVARILFLDIQDVSGWGGIRLADSRLLRAEPIQQANVLNFCFTGFAGQSMLLLALAMVTFWDSSFLPQGDACGAWEGSVCSVLQKDMLEQLTWMLASGGQVAFLVVWTVSRRRSTKLSEIVFDASMDEDRTRLRGMSDMIYLKQRPTSELLGKDDWNTAIERFDDATMNREATLVGLDMIRHTKAKMLLYVGLGRWDEAEELAIDLLALQGGRDAQIARLVLCATSLAQRDYKEAIPRLQLLDNADVEAVRIRWAASLLSGQKHLSKQGISMLSVDPLRKDNIRMLRAFQSGETFVRTKPPRQPAQRAMYLSELARMRMNGESEPALNHLERTLAGLDGEIWVHGELVAALLNHDSGRTLSAVNAIKSLAKQHPRHPHVRAVMHQFARLGHTKRPPSEPTKIHWVLENEADWKRSWKLHNVAVPPTLDSTELKRHAVQANAWSLMLGSDVAQHDKKNAHKSLQADVPIGLFTHLQGITVTIGGMPVDLGLPAGINLKAAQKNDLLDG
;
A
#
# COMPACT_ATOMS: atom_id res chain seq x y z
N MET A 1 -32.69 41.88 15.93
CA MET A 1 -31.52 41.76 16.82
C MET A 1 -30.34 42.38 16.07
N SER A 2 -29.50 43.17 16.74
CA SER A 2 -28.35 43.85 16.12
C SER A 2 -27.23 42.86 15.78
N SER A 3 -26.63 42.98 14.61
CA SER A 3 -25.48 42.16 14.20
C SER A 3 -24.31 42.32 15.19
N PRO A 4 -23.58 41.24 15.53
CA PRO A 4 -22.43 41.32 16.44
C PRO A 4 -21.32 42.20 15.85
N ALA A 5 -20.74 43.09 16.65
CA ALA A 5 -19.62 43.93 16.21
C ALA A 5 -18.27 43.18 16.31
N ILE A 6 -17.29 43.53 15.47
CA ILE A 6 -15.90 43.05 15.65
C ILE A 6 -15.18 43.91 16.68
N ILE A 7 -14.77 43.30 17.80
CA ILE A 7 -13.93 43.92 18.81
C ILE A 7 -12.47 43.83 18.36
N GLN A 8 -11.83 44.99 18.21
CA GLN A 8 -10.42 45.11 17.85
C GLN A 8 -9.53 45.03 19.10
N GLY A 9 -8.50 44.19 19.07
CA GLY A 9 -7.53 44.03 20.17
C GLY A 9 -7.68 42.74 20.97
N PHE A 10 -6.77 42.55 21.94
CA PHE A 10 -6.76 41.41 22.85
C PHE A 10 -7.54 41.75 24.12
N SER A 11 -8.56 40.95 24.45
CA SER A 11 -9.34 41.04 25.69
C SER A 11 -9.13 39.79 26.54
N LEU A 12 -9.42 39.88 27.84
CA LEU A 12 -9.47 38.71 28.72
C LEU A 12 -10.64 37.78 28.37
N ASP A 13 -11.72 38.33 27.80
CA ASP A 13 -12.93 37.59 27.43
C ASP A 13 -12.70 36.62 26.26
N MET A 14 -11.59 36.77 25.53
CA MET A 14 -11.12 35.84 24.49
C MET A 14 -10.49 34.56 25.07
N VAL A 15 -10.00 34.58 26.31
CA VAL A 15 -9.30 33.42 26.90
C VAL A 15 -10.25 32.24 27.11
N GLY A 16 -11.48 32.50 27.52
CA GLY A 16 -12.49 31.48 27.76
C GLY A 16 -12.77 30.61 26.52
N PRO A 17 -13.18 31.21 25.38
CA PRO A 17 -13.42 30.48 24.13
C PRO A 17 -12.21 29.69 23.63
N LEU A 18 -11.02 30.29 23.64
CA LEU A 18 -9.79 29.63 23.19
C LEU A 18 -9.40 28.43 24.07
N LEU A 19 -9.52 28.58 25.40
CA LEU A 19 -9.20 27.52 26.35
C LEU A 19 -10.21 26.38 26.25
N LEU A 20 -11.51 26.68 26.12
CA LEU A 20 -12.55 25.68 25.89
C LEU A 20 -12.34 24.94 24.57
N ALA A 21 -12.02 25.65 23.49
CA ALA A 21 -11.70 25.04 22.19
C ALA A 21 -10.50 24.08 22.30
N PHE A 22 -9.43 24.50 22.99
CA PHE A 22 -8.25 23.68 23.18
C PHE A 22 -8.54 22.43 24.05
N LEU A 23 -9.22 22.59 25.19
CA LEU A 23 -9.55 21.47 26.08
C LEU A 23 -10.47 20.46 25.41
N THR A 24 -11.46 20.93 24.65
CA THR A 24 -12.38 20.05 23.91
C THR A 24 -11.68 19.34 22.76
N ALA A 25 -10.83 20.03 21.98
CA ALA A 25 -10.01 19.40 20.96
C ALA A 25 -9.05 18.35 21.55
N TRP A 26 -8.43 18.64 22.70
CA TRP A 26 -7.55 17.71 23.40
C TRP A 26 -8.30 16.47 23.93
N PHE A 27 -9.46 16.68 24.55
CA PHE A 27 -10.34 15.60 25.01
C PHE A 27 -10.76 14.72 23.83
N PHE A 28 -11.13 15.35 22.72
CA PHE A 28 -11.54 14.67 21.50
C PHE A 28 -10.41 13.80 20.93
N TRP A 29 -9.20 14.35 20.82
CA TRP A 29 -8.01 13.63 20.37
C TRP A 29 -7.67 12.43 21.27
N ARG A 30 -7.69 12.62 22.59
CA ARG A 30 -7.25 11.59 23.54
C ARG A 30 -8.26 10.44 23.66
N ASN A 31 -9.55 10.74 23.56
CA ASN A 31 -10.62 9.80 23.92
C ASN A 31 -11.50 9.38 22.74
N VAL A 32 -11.84 10.29 21.83
CA VAL A 32 -12.82 9.99 20.78
C VAL A 32 -12.14 9.40 19.54
N VAL A 33 -11.10 10.05 19.00
CA VAL A 33 -10.40 9.59 17.79
C VAL A 33 -9.94 8.13 17.89
N PRO A 34 -9.26 7.70 18.98
CA PRO A 34 -8.78 6.34 19.10
C PRO A 34 -9.91 5.31 19.23
N ARG A 35 -11.06 5.71 19.78
CA ARG A 35 -12.25 4.84 19.90
C ARG A 35 -12.97 4.69 18.55
N GLN A 36 -13.02 5.74 17.73
CA GLN A 36 -13.65 5.68 16.41
C GLN A 36 -12.88 4.83 15.39
N LEU A 37 -11.54 4.83 15.49
CA LEU A 37 -10.65 4.01 14.66
C LEU A 37 -10.37 2.61 15.23
N ARG A 38 -11.04 2.21 16.31
CA ARG A 38 -10.97 0.83 16.81
C ARG A 38 -11.74 -0.09 15.87
N GLY A 39 -11.14 -1.23 15.51
CA GLY A 39 -11.76 -2.20 14.61
C GLY A 39 -11.58 -1.87 13.14
N LEU A 40 -10.50 -1.19 12.75
CA LEU A 40 -10.11 -1.10 11.34
C LEU A 40 -9.87 -2.51 10.80
N GLN A 41 -10.33 -2.75 9.58
CA GLN A 41 -10.28 -4.06 8.94
C GLN A 41 -9.77 -3.95 7.52
N VAL A 42 -9.17 -5.02 7.02
CA VAL A 42 -8.68 -5.14 5.65
C VAL A 42 -9.24 -6.43 5.06
N ALA A 43 -9.76 -6.36 3.83
CA ALA A 43 -10.17 -7.52 3.06
C ALA A 43 -9.16 -7.76 1.94
N PHE A 44 -8.78 -9.02 1.69
CA PHE A 44 -7.95 -9.38 0.53
C PHE A 44 -8.48 -10.65 -0.14
N PRO A 45 -8.27 -10.79 -1.46
CA PRO A 45 -8.75 -11.94 -2.21
C PRO A 45 -7.92 -13.18 -1.87
N THR A 46 -8.59 -14.30 -1.59
CA THR A 46 -7.97 -15.61 -1.43
C THR A 46 -8.33 -16.58 -2.55
N GLY A 47 -9.39 -16.30 -3.31
CA GLY A 47 -9.81 -17.05 -4.49
C GLY A 47 -10.70 -16.21 -5.42
N GLU A 48 -11.22 -16.81 -6.50
CA GLU A 48 -11.96 -16.07 -7.55
C GLU A 48 -13.21 -15.32 -7.04
N LYS A 49 -13.79 -15.71 -5.89
CA LYS A 49 -14.94 -15.06 -5.23
C LYS A 49 -14.89 -15.10 -3.70
N MET A 50 -13.73 -15.35 -3.11
CA MET A 50 -13.56 -15.43 -1.66
C MET A 50 -12.61 -14.36 -1.17
N TYR A 51 -13.05 -13.62 -0.15
CA TYR A 51 -12.27 -12.59 0.52
C TYR A 51 -12.18 -12.90 2.01
N GLU A 52 -10.99 -12.75 2.56
CA GLU A 52 -10.78 -12.87 4.00
C GLU A 52 -10.68 -11.48 4.62
N VAL A 53 -11.41 -11.27 5.72
CA VAL A 53 -11.44 -9.99 6.44
C VAL A 53 -10.66 -10.11 7.74
N HIS A 54 -9.68 -9.24 7.93
CA HIS A 54 -8.82 -9.23 9.11
C HIS A 54 -8.87 -7.92 9.86
N LYS A 55 -8.82 -8.01 11.20
CA LYS A 55 -8.73 -6.85 12.09
C LYS A 55 -7.30 -6.31 12.10
N VAL A 56 -7.13 -5.04 11.73
CA VAL A 56 -5.85 -4.30 11.83
C VAL A 56 -5.68 -3.69 13.22
N THR A 57 -6.75 -3.12 13.79
CA THR A 57 -6.72 -2.53 15.14
C THR A 57 -7.73 -3.22 16.05
N SER A 58 -7.24 -3.87 17.11
CA SER A 58 -8.09 -4.59 18.06
C SER A 58 -8.38 -3.76 19.31
N SER A 59 -7.37 -3.02 19.78
CA SER A 59 -7.37 -2.23 20.99
C SER A 59 -7.23 -0.73 20.68
N VAL A 60 -7.59 0.11 21.67
CA VAL A 60 -7.32 1.55 21.60
C VAL A 60 -5.83 1.85 21.57
N GLU A 61 -5.02 0.99 22.19
CA GLU A 61 -3.56 1.15 22.23
C GLU A 61 -2.93 0.88 20.86
N ASP A 62 -3.43 -0.12 20.12
CA ASP A 62 -3.00 -0.40 18.74
C ASP A 62 -3.20 0.84 17.85
N VAL A 63 -4.36 1.50 18.00
CA VAL A 63 -4.69 2.73 17.27
C VAL A 63 -3.75 3.87 17.66
N ARG A 64 -3.45 4.04 18.96
CA ARG A 64 -2.51 5.07 19.41
C ARG A 64 -1.11 4.84 18.87
N MET A 65 -0.62 3.60 18.90
CA MET A 65 0.66 3.24 18.29
C MET A 65 0.68 3.55 16.80
N LEU A 66 -0.42 3.28 16.09
CA LEU A 66 -0.54 3.56 14.67
C LEU A 66 -0.54 5.07 14.38
N LEU A 67 -1.30 5.85 15.16
CA LEU A 67 -1.36 7.32 15.06
C LEU A 67 -0.05 8.01 15.45
N ALA A 68 0.75 7.41 16.34
CA ALA A 68 2.05 7.95 16.78
C ALA A 68 3.17 7.81 15.74
N ARG A 69 2.96 6.98 14.69
CA ARG A 69 3.96 6.77 13.64
C ARG A 69 4.26 8.05 12.87
N ARG A 70 5.48 8.16 12.34
CA ARG A 70 5.91 9.34 11.57
C ARG A 70 5.01 9.60 10.35
N GLY A 71 4.47 8.55 9.73
CA GLY A 71 3.63 8.66 8.53
C GLY A 71 2.30 9.37 8.74
N THR A 72 1.70 9.31 9.93
CA THR A 72 0.37 9.88 10.24
C THR A 72 0.40 11.30 10.78
N ARG A 73 1.58 11.82 11.16
CA ARG A 73 1.70 13.08 11.90
C ARG A 73 1.11 14.28 11.18
N LEU A 74 1.37 14.41 9.88
CA LEU A 74 0.89 15.54 9.09
C LEU A 74 -0.64 15.55 9.01
N GLY A 75 -1.25 14.39 8.77
CA GLY A 75 -2.70 14.22 8.78
C GLY A 75 -3.31 14.54 10.12
N VAL A 76 -2.75 14.01 11.21
CA VAL A 76 -3.23 14.29 12.56
C VAL A 76 -3.18 15.79 12.88
N VAL A 77 -2.07 16.46 12.56
CA VAL A 77 -1.94 17.91 12.78
C VAL A 77 -2.97 18.67 11.95
N SER A 78 -3.13 18.35 10.66
CA SER A 78 -4.11 18.99 9.78
C SER A 78 -5.55 18.82 10.30
N TYR A 79 -5.89 17.63 10.80
CA TYR A 79 -7.21 17.36 11.38
C TYR A 79 -7.44 18.18 12.65
N LEU A 80 -6.47 18.19 13.57
CA LEU A 80 -6.58 18.92 14.83
C LEU A 80 -6.62 20.44 14.63
N MET A 81 -5.87 20.97 13.67
CA MET A 81 -5.95 22.38 13.30
C MET A 81 -7.38 22.73 12.87
N ALA A 82 -7.94 22.01 11.89
CA ALA A 82 -9.26 22.30 11.36
C ALA A 82 -10.38 22.14 12.41
N LEU A 83 -10.30 21.10 13.25
CA LEU A 83 -11.22 20.90 14.36
C LEU A 83 -11.12 22.05 15.39
N THR A 84 -9.90 22.43 15.77
CA THR A 84 -9.70 23.52 16.74
C THR A 84 -10.22 24.84 16.20
N GLY A 85 -9.96 25.17 14.93
CA GLY A 85 -10.49 26.38 14.30
C GLY A 85 -12.02 26.43 14.31
N SER A 86 -12.67 25.31 13.97
CA SER A 86 -14.14 25.21 14.01
C SER A 86 -14.69 25.37 15.42
N LEU A 87 -14.02 24.79 16.42
CA LEU A 87 -14.40 24.93 17.84
C LEU A 87 -14.18 26.35 18.37
N VAL A 88 -13.14 27.05 17.93
CA VAL A 88 -12.93 28.46 18.32
C VAL A 88 -14.10 29.32 17.82
N LEU A 89 -14.54 29.16 16.57
CA LEU A 89 -15.74 29.85 16.07
C LEU A 89 -16.99 29.49 16.87
N LEU A 90 -17.17 28.21 17.21
CA LEU A 90 -18.31 27.74 18.01
C LEU A 90 -18.34 28.38 19.41
N PHE A 91 -17.21 28.42 20.10
CA PHE A 91 -17.15 28.95 21.47
C PHE A 91 -17.18 30.47 21.52
N GLU A 92 -16.63 31.18 20.52
CA GLU A 92 -16.83 32.63 20.37
C GLU A 92 -18.32 32.95 20.18
N PHE A 93 -19.01 32.16 19.35
CA PHE A 93 -20.45 32.28 19.18
C PHE A 93 -21.23 32.08 20.49
N PHE A 94 -20.91 31.03 21.25
CA PHE A 94 -21.55 30.82 22.55
C PHE A 94 -21.21 31.89 23.56
N ASN A 95 -20.01 32.45 23.52
CA ASN A 95 -19.60 33.53 24.43
C ASN A 95 -20.39 34.82 24.17
N TYR A 96 -20.53 35.21 22.89
CA TYR A 96 -21.38 36.33 22.50
C TYR A 96 -22.85 36.10 22.88
N ARG A 97 -23.42 34.94 22.52
CA ARG A 97 -24.83 34.63 22.79
C ARG A 97 -25.14 34.46 24.28
N GLY A 98 -24.16 34.03 25.07
CA GLY A 98 -24.24 33.91 26.52
C GLY A 98 -24.07 35.24 27.27
N GLY A 99 -23.84 36.36 26.57
CA GLY A 99 -23.62 37.68 27.17
C GLY A 99 -22.24 37.87 27.80
N GLY A 100 -21.27 36.99 27.48
CA GLY A 100 -19.89 37.08 27.96
C GLY A 100 -18.98 38.00 27.14
N SER A 101 -19.46 38.52 26.01
CA SER A 101 -18.75 39.48 25.16
C SER A 101 -19.76 40.34 24.38
N ASP A 102 -19.42 41.62 24.15
CA ASP A 102 -20.22 42.55 23.35
C ASP A 102 -20.16 42.26 21.83
N GLY A 103 -19.25 41.38 21.39
CA GLY A 103 -19.02 41.06 20.00
C GLY A 103 -17.96 39.98 19.78
N TYR A 104 -17.52 39.78 18.54
CA TYR A 104 -16.48 38.79 18.21
C TYR A 104 -15.09 39.40 18.25
N HIS A 105 -14.14 38.66 18.84
CA HIS A 105 -12.76 39.10 18.92
C HIS A 105 -12.03 38.88 17.59
N ALA A 106 -11.55 39.97 16.98
CA ALA A 106 -10.84 39.92 15.70
C ALA A 106 -9.65 38.92 15.70
N PRO A 107 -8.77 38.87 16.73
CA PRO A 107 -7.66 37.91 16.76
C PRO A 107 -8.11 36.44 16.84
N SER A 108 -9.20 36.16 17.57
CA SER A 108 -9.75 34.82 17.76
C SER A 108 -10.35 34.28 16.45
N VAL A 109 -11.16 35.10 15.77
CA VAL A 109 -11.76 34.76 14.48
C VAL A 109 -10.69 34.62 13.40
N ALA A 110 -9.69 35.50 13.35
CA ALA A 110 -8.59 35.39 12.40
C ALA A 110 -7.78 34.09 12.60
N PHE A 111 -7.47 33.74 13.85
CA PHE A 111 -6.81 32.49 14.19
C PHE A 111 -7.63 31.27 13.75
N ALA A 112 -8.94 31.29 14.01
CA ALA A 112 -9.84 30.22 13.61
C ALA A 112 -9.91 30.03 12.08
N LEU A 113 -10.00 31.12 11.32
CA LEU A 113 -10.02 31.08 9.86
C LEU A 113 -8.73 30.50 9.28
N ILE A 114 -7.57 30.88 9.81
CA ILE A 114 -6.27 30.30 9.39
C ILE A 114 -6.24 28.79 9.66
N LEU A 115 -6.72 28.38 10.83
CA LEU A 115 -6.79 26.97 11.23
C LEU A 115 -7.76 26.13 10.39
N ILE A 116 -8.73 26.74 9.70
CA ILE A 116 -9.67 26.05 8.81
C ILE A 116 -9.14 26.05 7.35
N VAL A 117 -8.70 27.20 6.85
CA VAL A 117 -8.30 27.38 5.44
C VAL A 117 -7.00 26.65 5.13
N ALA A 118 -5.99 26.70 6.02
CA ALA A 118 -4.70 26.07 5.74
C ALA A 118 -4.82 24.54 5.58
N PRO A 119 -5.53 23.80 6.48
CA PRO A 119 -5.85 22.39 6.24
C PRO A 119 -6.67 22.13 4.98
N ALA A 120 -7.62 23.01 4.62
CA ALA A 120 -8.42 22.83 3.41
C ALA A 120 -7.57 22.88 2.13
N ILE A 121 -6.57 23.77 2.07
CA ILE A 121 -5.62 23.83 0.95
C ILE A 121 -4.76 22.56 0.88
N VAL A 122 -4.24 22.09 2.02
CA VAL A 122 -3.48 20.83 2.11
C VAL A 122 -4.35 19.63 1.69
N SER A 123 -5.64 19.66 2.01
CA SER A 123 -6.66 18.68 1.62
C SER A 123 -6.79 18.56 0.11
N SER A 124 -6.89 19.69 -0.60
CA SER A 124 -6.92 19.71 -2.08
C SER A 124 -5.65 19.12 -2.68
N GLY A 125 -4.49 19.53 -2.18
CA GLY A 125 -3.20 19.05 -2.68
C GLY A 125 -3.00 17.55 -2.52
N THR A 126 -3.31 17.03 -1.33
CA THR A 126 -3.20 15.59 -1.04
C THR A 126 -4.22 14.75 -1.80
N SER A 127 -5.44 15.26 -1.99
CA SER A 127 -6.49 14.62 -2.79
C SER A 127 -6.16 14.59 -4.28
N LEU A 128 -5.59 15.67 -4.82
CA LEU A 128 -5.13 15.71 -6.21
C LEU A 128 -3.98 14.73 -6.44
N GLY A 129 -2.99 14.73 -5.54
CA GLY A 129 -1.86 13.81 -5.59
C GLY A 129 -2.31 12.34 -5.60
N ALA A 130 -3.26 11.96 -4.74
CA ALA A 130 -3.78 10.59 -4.69
C ALA A 130 -4.60 10.19 -5.93
N GLN A 131 -5.22 11.15 -6.63
CA GLN A 131 -6.01 10.88 -7.83
C GLN A 131 -5.16 10.81 -9.11
N VAL A 132 -4.06 11.56 -9.17
CA VAL A 132 -3.19 11.65 -10.36
C VAL A 132 -2.00 10.69 -10.29
N ILE A 133 -1.40 10.54 -9.10
CA ILE A 133 -0.22 9.70 -8.91
C ILE A 133 -0.70 8.26 -8.66
N LYS A 134 -0.32 7.34 -9.56
CA LYS A 134 -0.68 5.92 -9.43
C LYS A 134 -0.25 5.37 -8.06
N PRO A 135 -1.09 4.54 -7.41
CA PRO A 135 -0.72 3.90 -6.15
C PRO A 135 0.47 2.96 -6.31
N LEU A 136 1.21 2.82 -5.21
CA LEU A 136 2.29 1.84 -5.08
C LEU A 136 1.69 0.43 -5.19
N GLY A 137 2.23 -0.40 -6.09
CA GLY A 137 1.92 -1.85 -6.14
C GLY A 137 1.11 -2.39 -7.33
N VAL A 138 0.72 -1.58 -8.33
CA VAL A 138 -0.10 -2.07 -9.48
C VAL A 138 0.74 -2.41 -10.72
N SER A 139 2.02 -2.05 -10.78
CA SER A 139 2.87 -2.28 -11.96
C SER A 139 4.33 -2.47 -11.55
N ARG A 140 4.73 -3.74 -11.31
CA ARG A 140 6.04 -4.16 -10.81
C ARG A 140 6.43 -3.49 -9.49
N ALA A 141 7.02 -4.25 -8.57
CA ALA A 141 7.58 -3.72 -7.35
C ALA A 141 8.82 -2.87 -7.71
N THR A 142 8.56 -1.62 -8.07
CA THR A 142 9.47 -0.50 -7.84
C THR A 142 8.84 0.27 -6.69
N LEU A 143 8.91 -0.30 -5.47
CA LEU A 143 8.45 0.34 -4.24
C LEU A 143 9.36 1.54 -3.94
N GLN A 144 9.12 2.64 -4.66
CA GLN A 144 9.65 3.92 -4.26
C GLN A 144 8.89 4.41 -3.03
N SER A 145 9.40 4.10 -1.85
CA SER A 145 9.26 4.99 -0.69
C SER A 145 10.22 6.17 -0.84
N ASN A 146 10.23 6.85 -1.99
CA ASN A 146 10.97 8.11 -2.10
C ASN A 146 10.03 9.23 -1.66
N SER A 147 9.73 9.24 -0.36
CA SER A 147 8.82 10.20 0.27
C SER A 147 9.20 11.64 -0.07
N SER A 148 10.49 11.94 -0.30
CA SER A 148 10.93 13.29 -0.68
C SER A 148 10.47 13.69 -2.09
N THR A 149 10.72 12.89 -3.13
CA THR A 149 10.28 13.23 -4.49
C THR A 149 8.77 13.18 -4.63
N ARG A 150 8.11 12.27 -3.90
CA ARG A 150 6.66 12.20 -3.85
C ARG A 150 6.07 13.41 -3.11
N ASN A 151 6.59 13.78 -1.94
CA ASN A 151 6.13 14.98 -1.25
C ASN A 151 6.36 16.23 -2.11
N ALA A 152 7.50 16.32 -2.81
CA ALA A 152 7.77 17.38 -3.77
C ALA A 152 6.76 17.40 -4.93
N SER A 153 6.39 16.24 -5.47
CA SER A 153 5.37 16.16 -6.54
C SER A 153 3.98 16.55 -6.03
N TYR A 154 3.61 16.17 -4.80
CA TYR A 154 2.36 16.60 -4.17
C TYR A 154 2.33 18.12 -4.00
N VAL A 155 3.41 18.73 -3.51
CA VAL A 155 3.54 20.20 -3.38
C VAL A 155 3.47 20.88 -4.74
N ALA A 156 4.23 20.41 -5.73
CA ALA A 156 4.24 20.98 -7.07
C ALA A 156 2.86 20.92 -7.74
N LEU A 157 2.15 19.78 -7.62
CA LEU A 157 0.78 19.65 -8.10
C LEU A 157 -0.18 20.61 -7.41
N THR A 158 -0.03 20.80 -6.09
CA THR A 158 -0.86 21.75 -5.32
C THR A 158 -0.65 23.18 -5.81
N VAL A 159 0.60 23.60 -5.97
CA VAL A 159 0.94 24.95 -6.47
C VAL A 159 0.41 25.15 -7.89
N ALA A 160 0.60 24.17 -8.77
CA ALA A 160 0.06 24.23 -10.13
C ALA A 160 -1.47 24.30 -10.16
N TRP A 161 -2.15 23.58 -9.28
CA TRP A 161 -3.62 23.61 -9.18
C TRP A 161 -4.15 24.96 -8.67
N LEU A 162 -3.52 25.52 -7.65
CA LEU A 162 -3.89 26.85 -7.14
C LEU A 162 -3.62 27.94 -8.19
N ALA A 163 -2.52 27.83 -8.94
CA ALA A 163 -2.26 28.73 -10.06
C ALA A 163 -3.33 28.62 -11.15
N LEU A 164 -3.81 27.40 -11.44
CA LEU A 164 -4.93 27.18 -12.36
C LEU A 164 -6.23 27.81 -11.82
N ALA A 165 -6.53 27.65 -10.53
CA ALA A 165 -7.71 28.27 -9.91
C ALA A 165 -7.68 29.80 -10.02
N LEU A 166 -6.51 30.42 -9.82
CA LEU A 166 -6.32 31.86 -10.01
C LEU A 166 -6.46 32.26 -11.49
N ALA A 167 -5.93 31.47 -12.42
CA ALA A 167 -6.09 31.72 -13.85
C ALA A 167 -7.57 31.68 -14.29
N VAL A 168 -8.37 30.76 -13.72
CA VAL A 168 -9.83 30.76 -13.92
C VAL A 168 -10.46 32.04 -13.37
N GLY A 169 -10.00 32.51 -12.21
CA GLY A 169 -10.42 33.80 -11.65
C GLY A 169 -10.19 34.96 -12.62
N GLU A 170 -8.97 35.09 -13.17
CA GLU A 170 -8.67 36.16 -14.13
C GLU A 170 -9.56 36.12 -15.38
N VAL A 171 -9.89 34.92 -15.88
CA VAL A 171 -10.84 34.75 -16.99
C VAL A 171 -12.24 35.24 -16.59
N LEU A 172 -12.75 34.84 -15.42
CA LEU A 172 -14.07 35.26 -14.94
C LEU A 172 -14.14 36.78 -14.72
N LYS A 173 -13.04 37.38 -14.27
CA LYS A 173 -12.93 38.84 -14.13
C LYS A 173 -12.99 39.53 -15.49
N GLY A 174 -12.33 38.99 -16.51
CA GLY A 174 -12.44 39.46 -17.89
C GLY A 174 -13.84 39.32 -18.49
N MET A 175 -14.65 38.38 -18.01
CA MET A 175 -16.04 38.17 -18.41
C MET A 175 -17.05 39.10 -17.68
N GLY A 176 -16.60 39.91 -16.72
CA GLY A 176 -17.46 40.86 -16.00
C GLY A 176 -18.47 40.21 -15.04
N VAL A 177 -18.16 39.00 -14.53
CA VAL A 177 -19.01 38.27 -13.58
C VAL A 177 -19.06 39.00 -12.22
N SER A 178 -20.17 38.88 -11.48
CA SER A 178 -20.32 39.47 -10.14
C SER A 178 -19.19 39.03 -9.19
N THR A 179 -18.81 39.90 -8.25
CA THR A 179 -17.75 39.65 -7.27
C THR A 179 -18.02 38.39 -6.44
N THR A 180 -19.27 38.18 -6.05
CA THR A 180 -19.75 37.00 -5.32
C THR A 180 -19.47 35.71 -6.09
N THR A 181 -19.89 35.65 -7.35
CA THR A 181 -19.72 34.47 -8.22
C THR A 181 -18.25 34.26 -8.60
N HIS A 182 -17.48 35.34 -8.75
CA HIS A 182 -16.04 35.26 -9.00
C HIS A 182 -15.31 34.54 -7.86
N TYR A 183 -15.47 35.01 -6.61
CA TYR A 183 -14.76 34.41 -5.46
C TYR A 183 -15.25 33.00 -5.12
N SER A 184 -16.57 32.75 -5.18
CA SER A 184 -17.14 31.42 -4.92
C SER A 184 -16.68 30.39 -5.96
N THR A 185 -16.59 30.77 -7.24
CA THR A 185 -16.10 29.87 -8.30
C THR A 185 -14.62 29.58 -8.17
N VAL A 186 -13.78 30.59 -7.89
CA VAL A 186 -12.33 30.39 -7.67
C VAL A 186 -12.10 29.46 -6.47
N ALA A 187 -12.80 29.69 -5.36
CA ALA A 187 -12.71 28.82 -4.18
C ALA A 187 -13.22 27.40 -4.48
N MET A 188 -14.32 27.25 -5.21
CA MET A 188 -14.82 25.94 -5.66
C MET A 188 -13.77 25.19 -6.50
N VAL A 189 -13.13 25.85 -7.47
CA VAL A 189 -12.07 25.24 -8.28
C VAL A 189 -10.88 24.84 -7.40
N ALA A 190 -10.44 25.70 -6.49
CA ALA A 190 -9.35 25.42 -5.56
C ALA A 190 -9.63 24.20 -4.65
N PHE A 191 -10.87 24.02 -4.20
CA PHE A 191 -11.28 22.91 -3.32
C PHE A 191 -11.83 21.68 -4.05
N SER A 192 -12.06 21.78 -5.36
CA SER A 192 -12.67 20.69 -6.15
C SER A 192 -11.92 19.35 -6.09
N PRO A 193 -10.57 19.25 -6.01
CA PRO A 193 -9.93 17.93 -5.95
C PRO A 193 -10.34 17.10 -4.73
N ALA A 194 -10.52 17.75 -3.57
CA ALA A 194 -10.98 17.07 -2.35
C ALA A 194 -12.44 16.62 -2.47
N VAL A 195 -13.30 17.49 -3.02
CA VAL A 195 -14.73 17.21 -3.27
C VAL A 195 -14.90 16.05 -4.26
N LEU A 196 -14.10 16.00 -5.33
CA LEU A 196 -14.11 14.91 -6.30
C LEU A 196 -13.60 13.60 -5.71
N ALA A 197 -12.51 13.63 -4.93
CA ALA A 197 -11.99 12.44 -4.25
C ALA A 197 -13.06 11.82 -3.33
N TYR A 198 -13.76 12.67 -2.59
CA TYR A 198 -14.86 12.30 -1.71
C TYR A 198 -15.99 11.61 -2.49
N GLY A 199 -16.51 12.25 -3.54
CA GLY A 199 -17.58 11.71 -4.37
C GLY A 199 -17.21 10.35 -4.99
N ARG A 200 -15.95 10.19 -5.44
CA ARG A 200 -15.44 8.94 -6.02
C ARG A 200 -15.36 7.79 -5.02
N ILE A 201 -14.81 8.03 -3.83
CA ILE A 201 -14.68 7.01 -2.78
C ILE A 201 -16.06 6.53 -2.33
N LEU A 202 -16.99 7.46 -2.13
CA LEU A 202 -18.36 7.12 -1.75
C LEU A 202 -19.13 6.42 -2.85
N GLY A 203 -19.09 6.95 -4.08
CA GLY A 203 -19.83 6.39 -5.20
C GLY A 203 -19.42 4.95 -5.50
N SER A 204 -18.13 4.64 -5.37
CA SER A 204 -17.59 3.29 -5.59
C SER A 204 -17.89 2.32 -4.45
N SER A 205 -18.01 2.79 -3.20
CA SER A 205 -18.22 1.94 -2.00
C SER A 205 -19.66 1.89 -1.49
N TRP A 206 -20.57 2.72 -2.01
CA TRP A 206 -21.94 2.92 -1.52
C TRP A 206 -22.72 1.62 -1.30
N HIS A 207 -22.68 0.67 -2.24
CA HIS A 207 -23.48 -0.53 -2.14
C HIS A 207 -23.00 -1.47 -1.03
N ALA A 208 -21.68 -1.61 -0.88
CA ALA A 208 -21.10 -2.39 0.20
C ALA A 208 -21.45 -1.79 1.57
N LEU A 209 -21.42 -0.46 1.69
CA LEU A 209 -21.82 0.27 2.89
C LEU A 209 -23.31 0.11 3.21
N LYS A 210 -24.17 0.22 2.19
CA LYS A 210 -25.61 0.03 2.35
C LYS A 210 -25.93 -1.37 2.85
N GLN A 211 -25.28 -2.39 2.28
CA GLN A 211 -25.47 -3.79 2.67
C GLN A 211 -24.95 -4.06 4.09
N SER A 212 -23.75 -3.56 4.41
CA SER A 212 -23.15 -3.69 5.75
C SER A 212 -24.01 -3.03 6.82
N SER A 213 -24.39 -1.76 6.61
CA SER A 213 -25.21 -0.99 7.55
C SER A 213 -26.60 -1.60 7.75
N ALA A 214 -27.22 -2.15 6.69
CA ALA A 214 -28.51 -2.82 6.78
C ALA A 214 -28.46 -4.05 7.71
N GLN A 215 -27.42 -4.88 7.56
CA GLN A 215 -27.29 -6.10 8.37
C GLN A 215 -27.02 -5.78 9.84
N ILE A 216 -26.16 -4.79 10.12
CA ILE A 216 -25.88 -4.32 11.48
C ILE A 216 -27.14 -3.70 12.11
N ALA A 217 -27.90 -2.92 11.34
CA ALA A 217 -29.14 -2.29 11.80
C ALA A 217 -30.22 -3.31 12.19
N GLN A 218 -30.22 -4.49 11.57
CA GLN A 218 -31.11 -5.62 11.86
C GLN A 218 -30.61 -6.53 12.98
N GLY A 219 -29.44 -6.23 13.58
CA GLY A 219 -28.84 -7.05 14.64
C GLY A 219 -28.05 -8.26 14.14
N GLY A 220 -27.90 -8.43 12.82
CA GLY A 220 -27.09 -9.48 12.21
C GLY A 220 -25.60 -9.14 12.19
N ALA A 221 -24.76 -10.16 12.10
CA ALA A 221 -23.35 -9.99 11.76
C ALA A 221 -23.27 -9.50 10.30
N SER A 222 -22.51 -8.42 10.06
CA SER A 222 -22.24 -7.94 8.70
C SER A 222 -21.13 -8.78 8.07
N PRO A 223 -21.01 -8.85 6.72
CA PRO A 223 -19.95 -9.63 6.07
C PRO A 223 -18.57 -9.05 6.40
N PHE A 224 -18.55 -7.80 6.89
CA PHE A 224 -17.37 -7.09 7.35
C PHE A 224 -17.25 -7.13 8.89
N HIS A 225 -18.33 -7.37 9.64
CA HIS A 225 -18.32 -7.45 11.10
C HIS A 225 -18.91 -8.77 11.59
N ASN A 226 -18.06 -9.74 11.92
CA ASN A 226 -18.48 -11.06 12.40
C ASN A 226 -18.94 -11.10 13.87
N HIS A 227 -19.33 -9.97 14.44
CA HIS A 227 -19.69 -9.87 15.86
C HIS A 227 -21.09 -9.28 15.94
N ALA A 228 -21.93 -9.83 16.81
CA ALA A 228 -23.26 -9.29 17.04
C ALA A 228 -23.15 -7.82 17.53
N PRO A 229 -23.81 -6.87 16.86
CA PRO A 229 -23.69 -5.46 17.22
C PRO A 229 -24.44 -5.15 18.52
N ASN A 230 -23.82 -4.35 19.37
CA ASN A 230 -24.45 -3.84 20.59
C ASN A 230 -25.60 -2.87 20.24
N ALA A 231 -26.58 -2.69 21.13
CA ALA A 231 -27.74 -1.80 20.90
C ALA A 231 -27.35 -0.37 20.42
N ARG A 232 -26.28 0.20 20.98
CA ARG A 232 -25.74 1.50 20.53
C ARG A 232 -25.23 1.46 19.08
N GLN A 233 -24.57 0.37 18.69
CA GLN A 233 -24.05 0.20 17.33
C GLN A 233 -25.19 -0.02 16.33
N GLN A 234 -26.25 -0.73 16.72
CA GLN A 234 -27.45 -0.90 15.90
C GLN A 234 -28.13 0.44 15.62
N PHE A 235 -28.31 1.28 16.65
CA PHE A 235 -28.88 2.62 16.48
C PHE A 235 -28.05 3.50 15.53
N ILE A 236 -26.72 3.53 15.72
CA ILE A 236 -25.82 4.29 14.84
C ILE A 236 -25.91 3.74 13.41
N ALA A 237 -25.92 2.41 13.23
CA ALA A 237 -26.03 1.79 11.93
C ALA A 237 -27.38 2.07 11.24
N GLN A 238 -28.48 2.17 11.99
CA GLN A 238 -29.79 2.58 11.46
C GLN A 238 -29.75 4.00 10.90
N VAL A 239 -29.16 4.95 11.65
CA VAL A 239 -28.99 6.35 11.19
C VAL A 239 -28.12 6.40 9.92
N VAL A 240 -26.99 5.68 9.91
CA VAL A 240 -26.12 5.60 8.74
C VAL A 240 -26.83 4.96 7.55
N HIS A 241 -27.60 3.89 7.78
CA HIS A 241 -28.35 3.19 6.73
C HIS A 241 -29.39 4.11 6.08
N LEU A 242 -30.16 4.83 6.89
CA LEU A 242 -31.17 5.79 6.42
C LEU A 242 -30.52 6.86 5.52
N ASN A 243 -29.38 7.41 5.95
CA ASN A 243 -28.64 8.39 5.17
C ASN A 243 -28.09 7.83 3.86
N LEU A 244 -27.55 6.61 3.88
CA LEU A 244 -27.07 5.93 2.66
C LEU A 244 -28.22 5.66 1.68
N VAL A 245 -29.41 5.34 2.17
CA VAL A 245 -30.60 5.18 1.32
C VAL A 245 -31.04 6.51 0.73
N ALA A 246 -31.01 7.60 1.48
CA ALA A 246 -31.41 8.94 1.02
C ALA A 246 -30.41 9.54 0.01
N MET A 247 -29.12 9.21 0.12
CA MET A 247 -28.03 9.86 -0.61
C MET A 247 -28.20 9.91 -2.15
N PRO A 248 -28.58 8.81 -2.86
CA PRO A 248 -28.83 8.89 -4.30
C PRO A 248 -30.00 9.80 -4.68
N PHE A 249 -31.06 9.85 -3.86
CA PHE A 249 -32.21 10.72 -4.13
C PHE A 249 -31.83 12.20 -4.00
N VAL A 250 -31.06 12.54 -2.97
CA VAL A 250 -30.54 13.90 -2.78
C VAL A 250 -29.63 14.29 -3.95
N ALA A 251 -28.74 13.40 -4.40
CA ALA A 251 -27.85 13.68 -5.52
C ALA A 251 -28.59 13.87 -6.86
N VAL A 252 -29.66 13.08 -7.10
CA VAL A 252 -30.53 13.26 -8.27
C VAL A 252 -31.30 14.58 -8.19
N ASN A 253 -31.86 14.90 -7.02
CA ASN A 253 -32.55 16.18 -6.78
C ASN A 253 -31.64 17.37 -7.11
N THR A 254 -30.39 17.33 -6.66
CA THR A 254 -29.41 18.40 -6.92
C THR A 254 -29.05 18.49 -8.40
N LEU A 255 -28.85 17.37 -9.09
CA LEU A 255 -28.58 17.38 -10.53
C LEU A 255 -29.76 17.98 -11.33
N ILE A 256 -30.99 17.60 -11.01
CA ILE A 256 -32.18 18.14 -11.67
C ILE A 256 -32.32 19.63 -11.37
N SER A 257 -32.12 20.03 -10.12
CA SER A 257 -32.15 21.44 -9.70
C SER A 257 -31.12 22.29 -10.47
N LEU A 258 -29.91 21.76 -10.65
CA LEU A 258 -28.86 22.39 -11.48
C LEU A 258 -29.26 22.54 -12.96
N ILE A 259 -29.85 21.50 -13.56
CA ILE A 259 -30.30 21.52 -14.96
C ILE A 259 -31.41 22.54 -15.15
N LEU A 260 -32.37 22.61 -14.22
CA LEU A 260 -33.48 23.55 -14.27
C LEU A 260 -33.00 25.00 -14.14
N LEU A 261 -32.05 25.27 -13.25
CA LEU A 261 -31.39 26.59 -13.16
C LEU A 261 -30.65 26.98 -14.43
N ALA A 262 -29.92 26.03 -15.02
CA ALA A 262 -29.19 26.28 -16.25
C ALA A 262 -30.14 26.59 -17.42
N TYR A 263 -31.37 26.08 -17.37
CA TYR A 263 -32.41 26.36 -18.37
C TYR A 263 -33.14 27.68 -18.11
N ASN A 264 -33.53 27.96 -16.87
CA ASN A 264 -34.18 29.21 -16.47
C ASN A 264 -33.80 29.59 -15.02
N PRO A 265 -33.03 30.69 -14.84
CA PRO A 265 -32.58 31.12 -13.52
C PRO A 265 -33.71 31.66 -12.63
N ASP A 266 -34.81 32.16 -13.22
CA ASP A 266 -35.91 32.83 -12.49
C ASP A 266 -37.09 31.90 -12.18
N MET A 267 -36.96 30.60 -12.45
CA MET A 267 -38.06 29.62 -12.34
C MET A 267 -38.49 29.34 -10.89
N PHE A 268 -37.65 29.65 -9.89
CA PHE A 268 -37.84 29.29 -8.48
C PHE A 268 -37.99 30.51 -7.58
N VAL A 269 -39.02 31.31 -7.82
CA VAL A 269 -39.44 32.40 -6.92
C VAL A 269 -40.59 31.90 -6.06
N HIS A 270 -40.44 32.07 -4.74
CA HIS A 270 -41.48 31.69 -3.77
C HIS A 270 -42.74 32.54 -3.91
N SER A 271 -43.89 31.94 -3.57
CA SER A 271 -45.17 32.64 -3.53
C SER A 271 -45.17 33.74 -2.47
N GLU A 272 -45.97 34.79 -2.67
CA GLU A 272 -46.12 35.90 -1.69
C GLU A 272 -46.48 35.37 -0.29
N ARG A 273 -47.23 34.26 -0.23
CA ARG A 273 -47.59 33.58 1.01
C ARG A 273 -46.37 33.11 1.82
N VAL A 274 -45.33 32.59 1.15
CA VAL A 274 -44.10 32.14 1.81
C VAL A 274 -43.29 33.34 2.29
N LEU A 275 -43.24 34.41 1.49
CA LEU A 275 -42.52 35.64 1.82
C LEU A 275 -43.15 36.40 3.00
N GLU A 276 -44.46 36.27 3.19
CA GLU A 276 -45.20 36.86 4.32
C GLU A 276 -45.07 36.06 5.64
N LEU A 277 -44.45 34.87 5.61
CA LEU A 277 -44.26 34.08 6.84
C LEU A 277 -43.19 34.73 7.75
N PRO A 278 -43.51 35.05 9.01
CA PRO A 278 -42.54 35.66 9.93
C PRO A 278 -41.38 34.73 10.29
N GLU A 279 -41.53 33.43 10.04
CA GLU A 279 -40.50 32.42 10.32
C GLU A 279 -39.59 32.14 9.13
N TYR A 280 -40.01 32.54 7.92
CA TYR A 280 -39.23 32.35 6.70
C TYR A 280 -38.23 33.49 6.52
N ARG A 281 -36.99 33.13 6.21
CA ARG A 281 -35.95 34.11 5.86
C ARG A 281 -35.51 33.84 4.44
N ILE A 282 -35.50 34.90 3.64
CA ILE A 282 -35.05 34.85 2.25
C ILE A 282 -33.59 34.40 2.25
N GLN A 283 -33.33 33.27 1.60
CA GLN A 283 -31.98 32.77 1.32
C GLN A 283 -31.51 33.33 -0.02
N SER A 284 -30.20 33.49 -0.19
CA SER A 284 -29.64 33.97 -1.46
C SER A 284 -29.79 32.94 -2.59
N THR A 285 -29.89 31.65 -2.24
CA THR A 285 -30.07 30.55 -3.20
C THR A 285 -31.10 29.52 -2.70
N TYR A 286 -32.07 29.16 -3.55
CA TYR A 286 -33.08 28.12 -3.20
C TYR A 286 -32.47 26.73 -2.95
N MET A 287 -31.18 26.54 -3.22
CA MET A 287 -30.56 25.24 -2.99
C MET A 287 -30.05 25.03 -1.57
N GLU A 288 -29.98 26.09 -0.76
CA GLU A 288 -29.91 25.95 0.71
C GLU A 288 -31.23 25.48 1.32
N GLU A 289 -32.36 25.73 0.64
CA GLU A 289 -33.66 25.21 1.06
C GLU A 289 -33.83 23.71 0.80
N GLY A 290 -32.86 23.07 0.11
CA GLY A 290 -32.88 21.65 -0.24
C GLY A 290 -33.12 21.37 -1.73
N GLY A 291 -32.96 22.38 -2.60
CA GLY A 291 -33.19 22.27 -4.04
C GLY A 291 -34.66 22.09 -4.37
N LEU A 292 -34.97 21.44 -5.50
CA LEU A 292 -36.35 21.27 -5.99
C LEU A 292 -37.30 20.67 -4.93
N LEU A 293 -36.85 19.60 -4.24
CA LEU A 293 -37.65 18.97 -3.18
C LEU A 293 -37.86 19.89 -1.97
N GLY A 294 -36.81 20.63 -1.59
CA GLY A 294 -36.86 21.57 -0.48
C GLY A 294 -37.80 22.74 -0.73
N PHE A 295 -37.62 23.41 -1.87
CA PHE A 295 -38.50 24.46 -2.38
C PHE A 295 -39.97 24.03 -2.40
N GLY A 296 -40.25 22.83 -2.95
CA GLY A 296 -41.60 22.28 -3.01
C GLY A 296 -42.21 21.98 -1.63
N LEU A 297 -41.40 21.53 -0.67
CA LEU A 297 -41.85 21.28 0.70
C LEU A 297 -42.17 22.58 1.45
N ILE A 298 -41.38 23.63 1.26
CA ILE A 298 -41.63 24.95 1.86
C ILE A 298 -42.94 25.53 1.33
N GLU A 299 -43.15 25.48 0.01
CA GLU A 299 -44.42 25.89 -0.61
C GLU A 299 -45.60 25.05 -0.10
N LEU A 300 -45.43 23.74 0.04
CA LEU A 300 -46.47 22.86 0.58
C LEU A 300 -46.81 23.20 2.04
N PHE A 301 -45.81 23.40 2.90
CA PHE A 301 -46.01 23.71 4.31
C PHE A 301 -46.54 25.12 4.55
N SER A 302 -46.40 26.05 3.59
CA SER A 302 -47.06 27.36 3.63
C SER A 302 -48.59 27.27 3.66
N HIS A 303 -49.17 26.15 3.21
CA HIS A 303 -50.62 25.92 3.22
C HIS A 303 -51.16 25.52 4.61
N ILE A 304 -50.30 25.30 5.60
CA ILE A 304 -50.71 24.95 6.96
C ILE A 304 -50.97 26.24 7.77
N PRO A 305 -52.22 26.55 8.17
CA PRO A 305 -52.56 27.81 8.84
C PRO A 305 -52.16 27.84 10.31
N GLN A 306 -51.90 26.69 10.94
CA GLN A 306 -51.57 26.59 12.36
C GLN A 306 -50.05 26.69 12.59
N ALA A 307 -49.61 27.81 13.18
CA ALA A 307 -48.20 28.05 13.50
C ALA A 307 -47.58 26.97 14.41
N GLY A 308 -48.37 26.40 15.35
CA GLY A 308 -47.92 25.34 16.25
C GLY A 308 -47.54 24.01 15.57
N ILE A 309 -47.96 23.79 14.31
CA ILE A 309 -47.60 22.59 13.52
C ILE A 309 -46.60 22.95 12.43
N ARG A 310 -46.80 24.09 11.76
CA ARG A 310 -45.93 24.55 10.66
C ARG A 310 -44.50 24.84 11.13
N VAL A 311 -44.35 25.59 12.22
CA VAL A 311 -43.03 26.04 12.70
C VAL A 311 -42.15 24.84 13.08
N PRO A 312 -42.61 23.87 13.91
CA PRO A 312 -41.80 22.70 14.21
C PRO A 312 -41.43 21.88 12.97
N ILE A 313 -42.31 21.74 11.99
CA ILE A 313 -42.04 20.95 10.77
C ILE A 313 -40.98 21.64 9.91
N VAL A 314 -41.12 22.93 9.62
CA VAL A 314 -40.16 23.70 8.82
C VAL A 314 -38.82 23.77 9.55
N THR A 315 -38.81 24.05 10.86
CA THR A 315 -37.59 24.05 11.66
C THR A 315 -36.95 22.66 11.73
N THR A 316 -37.72 21.59 11.83
CA THR A 316 -37.18 20.20 11.84
C THR A 316 -36.63 19.81 10.47
N LEU A 317 -37.26 20.23 9.37
CA LEU A 317 -36.75 20.01 8.01
C LEU A 317 -35.41 20.73 7.80
N LEU A 318 -35.34 22.02 8.17
CA LEU A 318 -34.11 22.81 8.09
C LEU A 318 -33.02 22.25 9.01
N LEU A 319 -33.37 21.86 10.24
CA LEU A 319 -32.45 21.22 11.17
C LEU A 319 -31.98 19.85 10.66
N PHE A 320 -32.84 19.08 9.98
CA PHE A 320 -32.48 17.80 9.36
C PHE A 320 -31.50 17.99 8.20
N LEU A 321 -31.73 18.98 7.33
CA LEU A 321 -30.79 19.35 6.26
C LEU A 321 -29.44 19.79 6.86
N LEU A 322 -29.45 20.59 7.94
CA LEU A 322 -28.27 21.05 8.66
C LEU A 322 -27.49 19.90 9.32
N LEU A 323 -28.20 19.04 10.07
CA LEU A 323 -27.60 17.91 10.77
C LEU A 323 -27.05 16.88 9.76
N ASN A 324 -27.69 16.71 8.61
CA ASN A 324 -27.20 15.84 7.56
C ASN A 324 -25.92 16.37 6.91
N VAL A 325 -25.73 17.67 6.71
CA VAL A 325 -24.45 18.17 6.17
C VAL A 325 -23.37 18.16 7.26
N ALA A 326 -23.68 18.65 8.47
CA ALA A 326 -22.73 18.85 9.55
C ALA A 326 -22.34 17.57 10.32
N ALA A 327 -23.32 16.77 10.76
CA ALA A 327 -23.06 15.57 11.56
C ALA A 327 -22.55 14.41 10.70
N ILE A 328 -22.96 14.33 9.43
CA ILE A 328 -22.38 13.37 8.49
C ILE A 328 -20.93 13.75 8.23
N GLY A 329 -20.61 14.99 7.84
CA GLY A 329 -19.22 15.41 7.56
C GLY A 329 -18.22 15.07 8.69
N PHE A 330 -18.63 15.23 9.96
CA PHE A 330 -17.81 14.90 11.12
C PHE A 330 -17.59 13.40 11.37
N LEU A 331 -18.65 12.59 11.32
CA LEU A 331 -18.55 11.13 11.49
C LEU A 331 -17.88 10.46 10.28
N PHE A 332 -17.94 11.13 9.13
CA PHE A 332 -17.63 10.55 7.85
C PHE A 332 -16.12 10.33 7.60
N VAL A 333 -15.24 11.18 8.16
CA VAL A 333 -13.78 10.97 8.03
C VAL A 333 -13.35 9.59 8.54
N TYR A 334 -13.98 9.11 9.62
CA TYR A 334 -13.69 7.78 10.19
C TYR A 334 -14.29 6.64 9.37
N GLU A 335 -15.49 6.83 8.80
CA GLU A 335 -16.07 5.84 7.90
C GLU A 335 -15.28 5.72 6.60
N VAL A 336 -14.77 6.83 6.04
CA VAL A 336 -13.84 6.80 4.90
C VAL A 336 -12.57 6.04 5.23
N ALA A 337 -12.01 6.25 6.41
CA ALA A 337 -10.85 5.50 6.85
C ALA A 337 -11.15 3.99 6.91
N ARG A 338 -12.31 3.58 7.43
CA ARG A 338 -12.73 2.17 7.42
C ARG A 338 -12.86 1.62 6.00
N ILE A 339 -13.49 2.37 5.08
CA ILE A 339 -13.66 1.97 3.68
C ILE A 339 -12.32 1.78 2.97
N LEU A 340 -11.41 2.75 3.12
CA LEU A 340 -10.09 2.70 2.46
C LEU A 340 -9.20 1.60 3.01
N PHE A 341 -9.34 1.26 4.30
CA PHE A 341 -8.64 0.10 4.87
C PHE A 341 -9.23 -1.23 4.37
N LEU A 342 -10.55 -1.29 4.22
CA LEU A 342 -11.23 -2.51 3.81
C LEU A 342 -11.02 -2.84 2.32
N ASP A 343 -10.58 -1.86 1.52
CA ASP A 343 -10.24 -1.98 0.09
C ASP A 343 -11.42 -2.47 -0.80
N ILE A 344 -12.66 -2.24 -0.36
CA ILE A 344 -13.87 -2.71 -1.07
C ILE A 344 -14.10 -1.99 -2.40
N GLN A 345 -13.48 -0.81 -2.60
CA GLN A 345 -13.73 0.03 -3.78
C GLN A 345 -13.43 -0.68 -5.11
N ASP A 346 -12.45 -1.59 -5.13
CA ASP A 346 -12.09 -2.41 -6.30
C ASP A 346 -13.12 -3.53 -6.57
N VAL A 347 -13.85 -3.94 -5.54
CA VAL A 347 -14.82 -5.04 -5.61
C VAL A 347 -16.23 -4.52 -5.92
N SER A 348 -16.66 -3.44 -5.25
CA SER A 348 -18.01 -2.91 -5.35
C SER A 348 -18.21 -1.88 -6.45
N GLY A 349 -17.15 -1.24 -6.97
CA GLY A 349 -17.29 -0.10 -7.87
C GLY A 349 -16.20 0.09 -8.90
N TRP A 350 -16.35 1.17 -9.67
CA TRP A 350 -15.40 1.63 -10.67
C TRP A 350 -14.91 3.03 -10.29
N GLY A 351 -13.62 3.32 -10.51
CA GLY A 351 -13.07 4.66 -10.27
C GLY A 351 -12.74 5.00 -8.81
N GLY A 352 -12.68 4.01 -7.92
CA GLY A 352 -12.17 4.15 -6.55
C GLY A 352 -10.72 4.65 -6.49
N ILE A 353 -10.31 5.12 -5.31
CA ILE A 353 -8.94 5.59 -5.04
C ILE A 353 -8.22 4.50 -4.24
N ARG A 354 -7.35 3.76 -4.93
CA ARG A 354 -6.44 2.82 -4.29
C ARG A 354 -5.21 3.56 -3.81
N LEU A 355 -4.79 3.33 -2.57
CA LEU A 355 -3.61 3.97 -1.96
C LEU A 355 -2.48 2.98 -1.68
N ALA A 356 -2.85 1.73 -1.40
CA ALA A 356 -1.93 0.63 -1.12
C ALA A 356 -2.59 -0.71 -1.53
N ASP A 357 -1.80 -1.78 -1.62
CA ASP A 357 -2.30 -3.15 -1.75
C ASP A 357 -2.90 -3.62 -0.43
N SER A 358 -4.11 -4.19 -0.43
CA SER A 358 -4.76 -4.79 0.74
C SER A 358 -3.88 -5.80 1.47
N ARG A 359 -3.09 -6.60 0.74
CA ARG A 359 -2.13 -7.55 1.34
C ARG A 359 -1.10 -6.84 2.21
N LEU A 360 -0.55 -5.73 1.72
CA LEU A 360 0.40 -4.90 2.46
C LEU A 360 -0.28 -4.07 3.56
N LEU A 361 -1.53 -3.63 3.39
CA LEU A 361 -2.28 -2.94 4.44
C LEU A 361 -2.49 -3.83 5.66
N ARG A 362 -2.66 -5.15 5.48
CA ARG A 362 -2.72 -6.09 6.59
C ARG A 362 -1.36 -6.24 7.29
N ALA A 363 -0.28 -6.40 6.53
CA ALA A 363 1.02 -6.82 7.07
C ALA A 363 1.94 -5.65 7.48
N GLU A 364 1.81 -4.48 6.86
CA GLU A 364 2.75 -3.37 6.99
C GLU A 364 2.13 -2.14 7.67
N PRO A 365 2.53 -1.85 8.92
CA PRO A 365 2.07 -0.65 9.63
C PRO A 365 2.45 0.68 8.96
N ILE A 366 3.46 0.68 8.10
CA ILE A 366 3.87 1.87 7.34
C ILE A 366 2.81 2.20 6.29
N GLN A 367 2.25 1.20 5.60
CA GLN A 367 1.17 1.40 4.62
C GLN A 367 -0.13 1.82 5.32
N GLN A 368 -0.44 1.21 6.47
CA GLN A 368 -1.56 1.62 7.32
C GLN A 368 -1.46 3.10 7.70
N ALA A 369 -0.27 3.55 8.12
CA ALA A 369 -0.01 4.94 8.46
C ALA A 369 -0.20 5.89 7.26
N ASN A 370 0.19 5.47 6.06
CA ASN A 370 0.02 6.26 4.84
C ASN A 370 -1.46 6.45 4.47
N VAL A 371 -2.26 5.38 4.59
CA VAL A 371 -3.72 5.46 4.33
C VAL A 371 -4.40 6.35 5.35
N LEU A 372 -4.09 6.21 6.64
CA LEU A 372 -4.64 7.10 7.68
C LEU A 372 -4.19 8.55 7.48
N ASN A 373 -2.94 8.78 7.09
CA ASN A 373 -2.46 10.12 6.80
C ASN A 373 -3.29 10.76 5.68
N PHE A 374 -3.53 10.02 4.59
CA PHE A 374 -4.41 10.49 3.52
C PHE A 374 -5.84 10.75 4.00
N CYS A 375 -6.41 9.90 4.84
CA CYS A 375 -7.77 10.11 5.36
C CYS A 375 -7.86 11.42 6.16
N PHE A 376 -6.87 11.67 7.02
CA PHE A 376 -6.84 12.88 7.85
C PHE A 376 -6.38 14.14 7.10
N THR A 377 -5.43 14.07 6.17
CA THR A 377 -5.06 15.27 5.38
C THR A 377 -6.10 15.57 4.31
N GLY A 378 -6.58 14.55 3.60
CA GLY A 378 -7.34 14.67 2.36
C GLY A 378 -8.82 14.95 2.55
N PHE A 379 -9.42 14.54 3.68
CA PHE A 379 -10.85 14.77 3.96
C PHE A 379 -11.12 15.68 5.15
N ALA A 380 -10.22 15.75 6.14
CA ALA A 380 -10.48 16.55 7.34
C ALA A 380 -10.62 18.04 7.04
N GLY A 381 -9.72 18.60 6.24
CA GLY A 381 -9.72 20.02 5.90
C GLY A 381 -11.03 20.41 5.21
N GLN A 382 -11.45 19.62 4.23
CA GLN A 382 -12.70 19.86 3.50
C GLN A 382 -13.96 19.64 4.35
N SER A 383 -14.03 18.57 5.14
CA SER A 383 -15.20 18.29 5.98
C SER A 383 -15.37 19.32 7.09
N MET A 384 -14.27 19.78 7.69
CA MET A 384 -14.30 20.85 8.69
C MET A 384 -14.57 22.22 8.08
N LEU A 385 -14.09 22.47 6.85
CA LEU A 385 -14.47 23.68 6.10
C LEU A 385 -15.98 23.71 5.85
N LEU A 386 -16.58 22.60 5.39
CA LEU A 386 -18.04 22.53 5.21
C LEU A 386 -18.79 22.69 6.54
N LEU A 387 -18.29 22.11 7.63
CA LEU A 387 -18.89 22.29 8.95
C LEU A 387 -18.85 23.77 9.38
N ALA A 388 -17.69 24.42 9.24
CA ALA A 388 -17.53 25.82 9.58
C ALA A 388 -18.40 26.73 8.70
N LEU A 389 -18.44 26.47 7.39
CA LEU A 389 -19.30 27.19 6.45
C LEU A 389 -20.78 27.01 6.80
N ALA A 390 -21.24 25.78 7.03
CA ALA A 390 -22.61 25.51 7.42
C ALA A 390 -22.99 26.17 8.76
N MET A 391 -22.07 26.23 9.72
CA MET A 391 -22.29 26.96 10.96
C MET A 391 -22.43 28.47 10.73
N VAL A 392 -21.62 29.04 9.83
CA VAL A 392 -21.62 30.48 9.53
C VAL A 392 -22.82 30.90 8.69
N THR A 393 -23.29 30.07 7.76
CA THR A 393 -24.39 30.42 6.85
C THR A 393 -25.78 30.10 7.42
N PHE A 394 -25.97 28.97 8.12
CA PHE A 394 -27.32 28.53 8.53
C PHE A 394 -27.78 29.00 9.92
N TRP A 395 -26.90 29.30 10.88
CA TRP A 395 -27.31 29.52 12.29
C TRP A 395 -27.79 30.94 12.62
N ASP A 396 -28.45 31.61 11.65
CA ASP A 396 -28.72 33.05 11.58
C ASP A 396 -27.56 33.81 10.90
N SER A 397 -27.87 34.64 9.89
CA SER A 397 -26.99 35.55 9.15
C SER A 397 -26.26 36.61 10.01
N SER A 398 -26.29 36.40 11.32
CA SER A 398 -25.65 37.18 12.36
C SER A 398 -24.30 36.59 12.78
N PHE A 399 -23.83 35.49 12.18
CA PHE A 399 -22.62 34.80 12.65
C PHE A 399 -21.31 35.54 12.32
N LEU A 400 -21.26 36.26 11.20
CA LEU A 400 -20.18 37.21 10.90
C LEU A 400 -20.78 38.61 10.70
N PRO A 401 -20.21 39.67 11.31
CA PRO A 401 -20.59 41.05 11.01
C PRO A 401 -20.50 41.34 9.51
N GLN A 402 -21.38 42.22 9.04
CA GLN A 402 -21.43 42.68 7.65
C GLN A 402 -21.53 44.21 7.65
N GLY A 403 -20.99 44.85 6.61
CA GLY A 403 -20.98 46.32 6.49
C GLY A 403 -20.26 47.00 7.67
N ASP A 404 -20.82 48.10 8.16
CA ASP A 404 -20.25 48.95 9.22
C ASP A 404 -19.91 48.19 10.52
N ALA A 405 -20.57 47.05 10.79
CA ALA A 405 -20.30 46.21 11.95
C ALA A 405 -18.93 45.48 11.89
N CYS A 406 -18.27 45.46 10.72
CA CYS A 406 -16.93 44.88 10.54
C CYS A 406 -15.78 45.79 10.96
N GLY A 407 -16.01 47.09 11.17
CA GLY A 407 -14.95 48.04 11.52
C GLY A 407 -13.74 47.93 10.57
N ALA A 408 -12.53 47.73 11.12
CA ALA A 408 -11.29 47.66 10.34
C ALA A 408 -11.22 46.52 9.29
N TRP A 409 -12.13 45.54 9.34
CA TRP A 409 -12.18 44.41 8.39
C TRP A 409 -13.08 44.66 7.19
N GLU A 410 -13.80 45.79 7.15
CA GLU A 410 -14.71 46.16 6.08
C GLU A 410 -14.04 46.11 4.70
N GLY A 411 -12.84 46.70 4.57
CA GLY A 411 -12.09 46.75 3.31
C GLY A 411 -11.29 45.49 2.96
N SER A 412 -11.25 44.46 3.82
CA SER A 412 -10.38 43.29 3.64
C SER A 412 -11.12 41.96 3.73
N VAL A 413 -11.48 41.54 4.95
CA VAL A 413 -12.08 40.22 5.19
C VAL A 413 -13.57 40.24 4.85
N CYS A 414 -14.28 41.30 5.20
CA CYS A 414 -15.73 41.39 5.01
C CYS A 414 -16.15 41.79 3.59
N SER A 415 -15.25 42.42 2.83
CA SER A 415 -15.46 42.65 1.40
C SER A 415 -15.40 41.35 0.58
N VAL A 416 -14.69 40.33 1.09
CA VAL A 416 -14.55 39.02 0.44
C VAL A 416 -15.56 38.02 1.02
N LEU A 417 -15.65 37.89 2.35
CA LEU A 417 -16.55 36.95 3.04
C LEU A 417 -17.96 37.54 3.24
N GLN A 418 -18.59 37.93 2.14
CA GLN A 418 -20.00 38.33 2.14
C GLN A 418 -20.91 37.12 2.34
N LYS A 419 -22.08 37.35 2.93
CA LYS A 419 -23.12 36.32 3.16
C LYS A 419 -23.39 35.50 1.89
N ASP A 420 -23.75 36.18 0.80
CA ASP A 420 -24.11 35.54 -0.47
C ASP A 420 -22.94 34.72 -1.05
N MET A 421 -21.68 35.13 -0.80
CA MET A 421 -20.50 34.41 -1.27
C MET A 421 -20.32 33.10 -0.50
N LEU A 422 -20.52 33.14 0.81
CA LEU A 422 -20.38 31.97 1.69
C LEU A 422 -21.50 30.95 1.43
N GLU A 423 -22.73 31.40 1.25
CA GLU A 423 -23.88 30.57 0.90
C GLU A 423 -23.67 29.90 -0.46
N GLN A 424 -23.30 30.69 -1.48
CA GLN A 424 -23.01 30.17 -2.81
C GLN A 424 -21.85 29.15 -2.80
N LEU A 425 -20.76 29.43 -2.07
CA LEU A 425 -19.62 28.50 -1.96
C LEU A 425 -20.00 27.19 -1.26
N THR A 426 -20.72 27.27 -0.15
CA THR A 426 -21.18 26.09 0.62
C THR A 426 -21.96 25.16 -0.28
N TRP A 427 -22.87 25.73 -1.06
CA TRP A 427 -23.68 24.96 -1.97
C TRP A 427 -22.90 24.44 -3.19
N MET A 428 -21.99 25.22 -3.79
CA MET A 428 -21.16 24.75 -4.91
C MET A 428 -20.31 23.53 -4.50
N LEU A 429 -19.74 23.53 -3.30
CA LEU A 429 -18.97 22.42 -2.76
C LEU A 429 -19.84 21.18 -2.50
N ALA A 430 -21.03 21.38 -1.90
CA ALA A 430 -21.96 20.28 -1.62
C ALA A 430 -22.51 19.66 -2.91
N SER A 431 -22.96 20.48 -3.86
CA SER A 431 -23.49 20.03 -5.15
C SER A 431 -22.43 19.35 -6.01
N GLY A 432 -21.21 19.89 -6.07
CA GLY A 432 -20.10 19.26 -6.77
C GLY A 432 -19.78 17.86 -6.24
N GLY A 433 -19.84 17.67 -4.92
CA GLY A 433 -19.63 16.36 -4.28
C GLY A 433 -20.74 15.36 -4.60
N GLN A 434 -21.99 15.82 -4.61
CA GLN A 434 -23.16 15.00 -4.95
C GLN A 434 -23.19 14.59 -6.42
N VAL A 435 -22.83 15.50 -7.34
CA VAL A 435 -22.72 15.21 -8.77
C VAL A 435 -21.58 14.21 -9.02
N ALA A 436 -20.41 14.42 -8.41
CA ALA A 436 -19.29 13.48 -8.50
C ALA A 436 -19.66 12.09 -7.98
N PHE A 437 -20.37 12.03 -6.84
CA PHE A 437 -20.93 10.80 -6.31
C PHE A 437 -21.88 10.12 -7.31
N LEU A 438 -22.85 10.86 -7.86
CA LEU A 438 -23.87 10.31 -8.77
C LEU A 438 -23.25 9.67 -10.01
N VAL A 439 -22.27 10.33 -10.63
CA VAL A 439 -21.57 9.81 -11.82
C VAL A 439 -20.90 8.48 -11.50
N VAL A 440 -20.14 8.43 -10.41
CA VAL A 440 -19.38 7.23 -10.03
C VAL A 440 -20.30 6.10 -9.55
N TRP A 441 -21.34 6.44 -8.79
CA TRP A 441 -22.36 5.50 -8.32
C TRP A 441 -23.11 4.85 -9.49
N THR A 442 -23.50 5.65 -10.50
CA THR A 442 -24.22 5.16 -11.69
C THR A 442 -23.37 4.17 -12.48
N VAL A 443 -22.07 4.48 -12.67
CA VAL A 443 -21.13 3.57 -13.35
C VAL A 443 -20.85 2.31 -12.52
N SER A 444 -20.73 2.45 -11.20
CA SER A 444 -20.41 1.36 -10.27
C SER A 444 -21.54 0.33 -10.11
N ARG A 445 -22.79 0.72 -10.40
CA ARG A 445 -23.97 -0.15 -10.25
C ARG A 445 -23.88 -1.48 -11.01
N ARG A 446 -23.17 -1.52 -12.15
CA ARG A 446 -22.97 -2.76 -12.94
C ARG A 446 -22.04 -3.78 -12.27
N ARG A 447 -21.04 -3.33 -11.51
CA ARG A 447 -20.08 -4.20 -10.82
C ARG A 447 -20.61 -4.65 -9.47
N SER A 448 -21.39 -3.77 -8.84
CA SER A 448 -22.02 -3.98 -7.54
C SER A 448 -22.92 -5.21 -7.44
N THR A 449 -23.53 -5.67 -8.54
CA THR A 449 -24.35 -6.89 -8.54
C THR A 449 -23.53 -8.14 -8.25
N LYS A 450 -22.25 -8.16 -8.64
CA LYS A 450 -21.31 -9.25 -8.37
C LYS A 450 -20.88 -9.34 -6.90
N LEU A 451 -21.08 -8.27 -6.11
CA LEU A 451 -20.75 -8.27 -4.68
C LEU A 451 -21.59 -9.30 -3.90
N SER A 452 -22.82 -9.57 -4.34
CA SER A 452 -23.68 -10.59 -3.73
C SER A 452 -23.17 -12.03 -3.92
N GLU A 453 -22.29 -12.25 -4.90
CA GLU A 453 -21.67 -13.55 -5.17
C GLU A 453 -20.36 -13.76 -4.41
N ILE A 454 -19.88 -12.73 -3.70
CA ILE A 454 -18.59 -12.74 -3.00
C ILE A 454 -18.82 -13.07 -1.53
N VAL A 455 -18.13 -14.09 -1.05
CA VAL A 455 -18.17 -14.50 0.36
C VAL A 455 -17.03 -13.80 1.10
N PHE A 456 -17.39 -13.02 2.12
CA PHE A 456 -16.43 -12.44 3.06
C PHE A 456 -16.37 -13.31 4.31
N ASP A 457 -15.23 -13.95 4.55
CA ASP A 457 -15.01 -14.74 5.76
C ASP A 457 -14.23 -13.92 6.79
N ALA A 458 -14.90 -13.57 7.87
CA ALA A 458 -14.36 -12.79 8.98
C ALA A 458 -14.11 -13.65 10.25
N SER A 459 -14.37 -14.97 10.21
CA SER A 459 -14.15 -15.95 11.30
C SER A 459 -12.82 -16.68 11.18
N MET A 460 -12.32 -16.82 9.96
CA MET A 460 -11.10 -17.57 9.62
C MET A 460 -9.87 -17.25 10.48
N ASP A 461 -9.67 -16.01 10.93
CA ASP A 461 -8.49 -15.63 11.71
C ASP A 461 -8.50 -16.20 13.15
N GLU A 462 -9.67 -16.16 13.80
CA GLU A 462 -9.88 -16.70 15.15
C GLU A 462 -9.84 -18.24 15.12
N ASP A 463 -10.37 -18.84 14.06
CA ASP A 463 -10.28 -20.28 13.85
C ASP A 463 -8.85 -20.72 13.50
N ARG A 464 -8.10 -19.95 12.71
CA ARG A 464 -6.68 -20.21 12.40
C ARG A 464 -5.79 -20.13 13.64
N THR A 465 -5.97 -19.13 14.50
CA THR A 465 -5.18 -19.02 15.73
C THR A 465 -5.42 -20.21 16.67
N ARG A 466 -6.67 -20.69 16.77
CA ARG A 466 -6.99 -21.94 17.48
C ARG A 466 -6.38 -23.17 16.80
N LEU A 467 -6.52 -23.29 15.49
CA LEU A 467 -5.98 -24.41 14.71
C LEU A 467 -4.44 -24.45 14.72
N ARG A 468 -3.74 -23.30 14.80
CA ARG A 468 -2.27 -23.25 14.93
C ARG A 468 -1.81 -23.94 16.20
N GLY A 469 -2.45 -23.65 17.33
CA GLY A 469 -2.16 -24.29 18.62
C GLY A 469 -2.33 -25.81 18.59
N MET A 470 -3.22 -26.33 17.74
CA MET A 470 -3.44 -27.77 17.56
C MET A 470 -2.52 -28.39 16.48
N SER A 471 -2.19 -27.64 15.43
CA SER A 471 -1.35 -28.10 14.30
C SER A 471 0.08 -28.40 14.72
N ASP A 472 0.63 -27.56 15.63
CA ASP A 472 1.98 -27.75 16.17
C ASP A 472 2.09 -29.10 16.88
N MET A 473 0.99 -29.67 17.38
CA MET A 473 0.94 -31.00 18.01
C MET A 473 0.83 -32.16 17.00
N ILE A 474 0.13 -31.98 15.88
CA ILE A 474 -0.19 -33.07 14.93
C ILE A 474 0.92 -33.29 13.88
N TYR A 475 1.65 -32.24 13.49
CA TYR A 475 2.57 -32.27 12.34
C TYR A 475 4.06 -32.16 12.69
N LEU A 476 4.42 -32.25 13.99
CA LEU A 476 5.79 -32.30 14.54
C LEU A 476 6.74 -33.34 13.88
N LYS A 477 6.23 -34.23 13.02
CA LYS A 477 6.99 -35.34 12.41
C LYS A 477 7.55 -35.07 11.01
N GLN A 478 7.13 -34.02 10.30
CA GLN A 478 7.59 -33.77 8.92
C GLN A 478 8.71 -32.71 8.85
N ARG A 479 9.80 -33.04 8.14
CA ARG A 479 10.88 -32.08 7.84
C ARG A 479 10.36 -30.88 7.03
N PRO A 480 10.71 -29.63 7.38
CA PRO A 480 10.28 -28.44 6.66
C PRO A 480 10.89 -28.36 5.25
N THR A 481 10.21 -27.69 4.32
CA THR A 481 10.66 -27.52 2.93
C THR A 481 12.06 -26.91 2.83
N SER A 482 12.40 -25.93 3.67
CA SER A 482 13.75 -25.32 3.66
C SER A 482 14.85 -26.31 4.04
N GLU A 483 14.58 -27.27 4.92
CA GLU A 483 15.55 -28.32 5.27
C GLU A 483 15.74 -29.31 4.12
N LEU A 484 14.66 -29.71 3.46
CA LEU A 484 14.72 -30.60 2.28
C LEU A 484 15.54 -29.96 1.17
N LEU A 485 15.26 -28.69 0.84
CA LEU A 485 16.00 -27.93 -0.16
C LEU A 485 17.46 -27.69 0.25
N GLY A 486 17.72 -27.42 1.53
CA GLY A 486 19.09 -27.32 2.05
C GLY A 486 19.88 -28.63 1.93
N LYS A 487 19.22 -29.78 2.05
CA LYS A 487 19.82 -31.10 1.85
C LYS A 487 19.81 -31.58 0.39
N ASP A 488 19.39 -30.72 -0.55
CA ASP A 488 19.33 -31.03 -1.98
C ASP A 488 18.31 -32.14 -2.34
N ASP A 489 17.31 -32.37 -1.47
CA ASP A 489 16.24 -33.34 -1.66
C ASP A 489 15.02 -32.69 -2.34
N TRP A 490 15.22 -32.25 -3.59
CA TRP A 490 14.19 -31.59 -4.40
C TRP A 490 13.02 -32.49 -4.74
N ASN A 491 13.26 -33.78 -4.98
CA ASN A 491 12.22 -34.74 -5.32
C ASN A 491 11.17 -34.81 -4.21
N THR A 492 11.61 -35.06 -2.98
CA THR A 492 10.69 -35.14 -1.83
C THR A 492 10.01 -33.79 -1.57
N ALA A 493 10.72 -32.67 -1.77
CA ALA A 493 10.16 -31.34 -1.60
C ALA A 493 9.00 -31.06 -2.59
N ILE A 494 9.19 -31.40 -3.86
CA ILE A 494 8.19 -31.19 -4.91
C ILE A 494 7.06 -32.22 -4.78
N GLU A 495 7.34 -33.49 -4.47
CA GLU A 495 6.31 -34.51 -4.22
C GLU A 495 5.38 -34.12 -3.08
N ARG A 496 5.92 -33.66 -1.95
CA ARG A 496 5.10 -33.17 -0.83
C ARG A 496 4.30 -31.92 -1.18
N PHE A 497 4.88 -31.05 -2.00
CA PHE A 497 4.16 -29.88 -2.50
C PHE A 497 2.99 -30.31 -3.40
N ASP A 498 3.22 -31.26 -4.30
CA ASP A 498 2.23 -31.79 -5.24
C ASP A 498 1.09 -32.54 -4.52
N ASP A 499 1.44 -33.42 -3.57
CA ASP A 499 0.50 -34.14 -2.72
C ASP A 499 -0.40 -33.18 -1.91
N ALA A 500 0.15 -32.05 -1.46
CA ALA A 500 -0.63 -31.00 -0.80
C ALA A 500 -1.57 -30.24 -1.76
N THR A 501 -1.32 -30.32 -3.07
CA THR A 501 -2.08 -29.61 -4.12
C THR A 501 -3.13 -30.43 -4.85
N MET A 502 -3.02 -31.77 -4.91
CA MET A 502 -3.91 -32.64 -5.71
C MET A 502 -5.40 -32.33 -5.42
N ASN A 503 -6.05 -31.69 -6.40
CA ASN A 503 -7.46 -31.27 -6.43
C ASN A 503 -7.91 -30.26 -5.35
N ARG A 504 -6.99 -29.55 -4.68
CA ARG A 504 -7.35 -28.66 -3.57
C ARG A 504 -6.89 -27.20 -3.67
N GLU A 505 -6.12 -26.76 -4.67
CA GLU A 505 -5.67 -25.35 -4.73
C GLU A 505 -6.84 -24.33 -4.57
N ALA A 506 -8.01 -24.62 -5.16
CA ALA A 506 -9.21 -23.78 -5.03
C ALA A 506 -9.97 -23.94 -3.70
N THR A 507 -9.68 -24.99 -2.93
CA THR A 507 -10.34 -25.33 -1.65
C THR A 507 -9.37 -25.30 -0.45
N LEU A 508 -8.13 -24.84 -0.64
CA LEU A 508 -7.17 -24.68 0.44
C LEU A 508 -7.65 -23.53 1.32
N VAL A 509 -8.03 -23.86 2.56
CA VAL A 509 -8.53 -22.91 3.55
C VAL A 509 -7.61 -22.98 4.77
N GLY A 510 -7.40 -21.86 5.47
CA GLY A 510 -6.74 -21.96 6.77
C GLY A 510 -5.22 -22.07 6.71
N LEU A 511 -4.69 -23.07 7.42
CA LEU A 511 -3.26 -23.33 7.58
C LEU A 511 -2.62 -24.01 6.38
N ASP A 512 -3.38 -24.81 5.64
CA ASP A 512 -2.87 -25.52 4.48
C ASP A 512 -2.50 -24.53 3.36
N MET A 513 -3.27 -23.43 3.22
CA MET A 513 -2.92 -22.32 2.33
C MET A 513 -1.60 -21.65 2.75
N ILE A 514 -1.39 -21.37 4.04
CA ILE A 514 -0.14 -20.78 4.55
C ILE A 514 1.06 -21.68 4.24
N ARG A 515 0.92 -22.99 4.50
CA ARG A 515 1.99 -23.97 4.25
C ARG A 515 2.28 -24.10 2.77
N HIS A 516 1.23 -24.22 1.95
CA HIS A 516 1.33 -24.29 0.50
C HIS A 516 2.05 -23.05 -0.07
N THR A 517 1.58 -21.84 0.28
CA THR A 517 2.20 -20.58 -0.16
C THR A 517 3.65 -20.50 0.30
N LYS A 518 3.96 -20.89 1.54
CA LYS A 518 5.33 -20.93 2.06
C LYS A 518 6.22 -21.93 1.31
N ALA A 519 5.72 -23.14 1.03
CA ALA A 519 6.46 -24.17 0.31
C ALA A 519 6.75 -23.72 -1.13
N LYS A 520 5.73 -23.23 -1.84
CA LYS A 520 5.85 -22.70 -3.21
C LYS A 520 6.83 -21.53 -3.28
N MET A 521 6.76 -20.61 -2.32
CA MET A 521 7.70 -19.49 -2.18
C MET A 521 9.14 -20.00 -2.05
N LEU A 522 9.40 -20.93 -1.13
CA LEU A 522 10.76 -21.48 -0.92
C LEU A 522 11.28 -22.25 -2.15
N LEU A 523 10.41 -22.98 -2.86
CA LEU A 523 10.76 -23.66 -4.10
C LEU A 523 11.19 -22.67 -5.20
N TYR A 524 10.50 -21.52 -5.33
CA TYR A 524 10.91 -20.46 -6.25
C TYR A 524 12.18 -19.74 -5.82
N VAL A 525 12.36 -19.48 -4.52
CA VAL A 525 13.63 -18.94 -3.99
C VAL A 525 14.80 -19.87 -4.32
N GLY A 526 14.65 -21.17 -4.13
CA GLY A 526 15.70 -22.15 -4.45
C GLY A 526 16.04 -22.24 -5.95
N LEU A 527 15.09 -21.88 -6.84
CA LEU A 527 15.30 -21.77 -8.29
C LEU A 527 15.80 -20.39 -8.74
N GLY A 528 15.92 -19.42 -7.82
CA GLY A 528 16.23 -18.03 -8.15
C GLY A 528 15.15 -17.34 -8.98
N ARG A 529 13.88 -17.80 -8.89
CA ARG A 529 12.68 -17.20 -9.49
C ARG A 529 12.14 -16.12 -8.55
N TRP A 530 12.84 -15.00 -8.52
CA TRP A 530 12.69 -13.97 -7.49
C TRP A 530 11.36 -13.23 -7.58
N ASP A 531 10.92 -12.91 -8.81
CA ASP A 531 9.67 -12.20 -9.05
C ASP A 531 8.46 -13.01 -8.50
N GLU A 532 8.40 -14.32 -8.78
CA GLU A 532 7.33 -15.16 -8.27
C GLU A 532 7.45 -15.42 -6.76
N ALA A 533 8.67 -15.51 -6.22
CA ALA A 533 8.91 -15.63 -4.80
C ALA A 533 8.43 -14.39 -4.02
N GLU A 534 8.58 -13.20 -4.60
CA GLU A 534 8.11 -11.95 -3.99
C GLU A 534 6.58 -11.89 -3.90
N GLU A 535 5.86 -12.22 -4.97
CA GLU A 535 4.39 -12.25 -4.94
C GLU A 535 3.87 -13.17 -3.83
N LEU A 536 4.43 -14.38 -3.73
CA LEU A 536 4.06 -15.35 -2.70
C LEU A 536 4.51 -14.91 -1.30
N ALA A 537 5.62 -14.18 -1.17
CA ALA A 537 6.04 -13.63 0.11
C ALA A 537 5.09 -12.54 0.61
N ILE A 538 4.57 -11.69 -0.28
CA ILE A 538 3.52 -10.70 0.04
C ILE A 538 2.23 -11.41 0.46
N ASP A 539 1.81 -12.45 -0.26
CA ASP A 539 0.65 -13.27 0.09
C ASP A 539 0.82 -13.92 1.46
N LEU A 540 1.98 -14.52 1.72
CA LEU A 540 2.29 -15.17 2.99
C LEU A 540 2.30 -14.16 4.15
N LEU A 541 2.87 -12.98 3.93
CA LEU A 541 2.86 -11.88 4.91
C LEU A 541 1.44 -11.43 5.24
N ALA A 542 0.61 -11.28 4.21
CA ALA A 542 -0.81 -10.99 4.38
C ALA A 542 -1.45 -12.10 5.21
N LEU A 543 -1.41 -13.36 4.77
CA LEU A 543 -2.03 -14.52 5.44
C LEU A 543 -1.60 -14.67 6.90
N GLN A 544 -0.34 -14.37 7.23
CA GLN A 544 0.20 -14.48 8.59
C GLN A 544 0.03 -13.21 9.45
N GLY A 545 -0.48 -12.10 8.91
CA GLY A 545 -0.65 -10.84 9.64
C GLY A 545 0.67 -10.20 10.09
N GLY A 546 1.77 -10.50 9.40
CA GLY A 546 3.10 -9.94 9.67
C GLY A 546 3.82 -10.41 10.95
N ARG A 547 3.15 -10.85 12.02
CA ARG A 547 3.85 -11.14 13.30
C ARG A 547 4.78 -12.36 13.24
N ASP A 548 4.38 -13.43 12.54
CA ASP A 548 5.11 -14.72 12.50
C ASP A 548 5.75 -15.03 11.12
N ALA A 549 5.96 -13.99 10.31
CA ALA A 549 6.34 -14.11 8.91
C ALA A 549 7.81 -13.73 8.64
N GLN A 550 8.72 -14.12 9.55
CA GLN A 550 10.14 -13.75 9.45
C GLN A 550 10.77 -14.24 8.14
N ILE A 551 10.50 -15.49 7.74
CA ILE A 551 10.98 -16.04 6.47
C ILE A 551 10.47 -15.22 5.28
N ALA A 552 9.20 -14.82 5.26
CA ALA A 552 8.66 -14.01 4.18
C ALA A 552 9.33 -12.62 4.11
N ARG A 553 9.64 -12.00 5.25
CA ARG A 553 10.42 -10.74 5.29
C ARG A 553 11.84 -10.92 4.77
N LEU A 554 12.51 -12.00 5.16
CA LEU A 554 13.86 -12.33 4.66
C LEU A 554 13.81 -12.52 3.14
N VAL A 555 12.81 -13.24 2.61
CA VAL A 555 12.59 -13.41 1.16
C VAL A 555 12.35 -12.08 0.47
N LEU A 556 11.45 -11.22 0.98
CA LEU A 556 11.23 -9.89 0.38
C LEU A 556 12.50 -9.04 0.31
N CYS A 557 13.31 -9.04 1.37
CA CYS A 557 14.60 -8.33 1.36
C CYS A 557 15.56 -8.97 0.35
N ALA A 558 15.68 -10.29 0.33
CA ALA A 558 16.54 -11.01 -0.59
C ALA A 558 16.14 -10.78 -2.04
N THR A 559 14.84 -10.80 -2.35
CA THR A 559 14.30 -10.52 -3.68
C THR A 559 14.69 -9.12 -4.15
N SER A 560 14.47 -8.08 -3.33
CA SER A 560 14.85 -6.72 -3.73
C SER A 560 16.36 -6.58 -3.98
N LEU A 561 17.19 -7.27 -3.20
CA LEU A 561 18.64 -7.29 -3.41
C LEU A 561 19.03 -8.06 -4.69
N ALA A 562 18.39 -9.19 -4.97
CA ALA A 562 18.61 -10.00 -6.16
C ALA A 562 18.17 -9.28 -7.44
N GLN A 563 17.03 -8.59 -7.41
CA GLN A 563 16.51 -7.74 -8.49
C GLN A 563 17.27 -6.41 -8.64
N ARG A 564 18.18 -6.09 -7.71
CA ARG A 564 18.97 -4.84 -7.66
C ARG A 564 18.14 -3.58 -7.39
N ASP A 565 16.95 -3.71 -6.78
CA ASP A 565 16.16 -2.58 -6.30
C ASP A 565 16.56 -2.20 -4.86
N TYR A 566 17.68 -1.47 -4.74
CA TYR A 566 18.16 -1.01 -3.43
C TYR A 566 17.22 -0.01 -2.76
N LYS A 567 16.43 0.75 -3.53
CA LYS A 567 15.49 1.72 -2.97
C LYS A 567 14.38 1.01 -2.20
N GLU A 568 13.98 -0.15 -2.69
CA GLU A 568 13.00 -1.03 -2.07
C GLU A 568 13.58 -1.89 -0.94
N ALA A 569 14.83 -2.33 -1.08
CA ALA A 569 15.49 -3.13 -0.05
C ALA A 569 15.64 -2.36 1.28
N ILE A 570 16.03 -1.08 1.25
CA ILE A 570 16.32 -0.28 2.47
C ILE A 570 15.15 -0.22 3.47
N PRO A 571 13.91 0.16 3.10
CA PRO A 571 12.80 0.18 4.05
C PRO A 571 12.45 -1.22 4.56
N ARG A 572 12.57 -2.27 3.72
CA ARG A 572 12.34 -3.67 4.13
C ARG A 572 13.38 -4.14 5.15
N LEU A 573 14.64 -3.73 5.00
CA LEU A 573 15.70 -4.02 5.98
C LEU A 573 15.34 -3.48 7.37
N GLN A 574 14.66 -2.33 7.50
CA GLN A 574 14.28 -1.79 8.81
C GLN A 574 13.26 -2.67 9.56
N LEU A 575 12.57 -3.57 8.85
CA LEU A 575 11.58 -4.49 9.41
C LEU A 575 12.18 -5.83 9.86
N LEU A 576 13.46 -6.10 9.56
CA LEU A 576 14.14 -7.30 9.99
C LEU A 576 14.64 -7.19 11.44
N ASP A 577 14.61 -8.30 12.17
CA ASP A 577 15.17 -8.37 13.52
C ASP A 577 16.70 -8.17 13.50
N ASN A 578 17.23 -7.42 14.45
CA ASN A 578 18.66 -7.19 14.61
C ASN A 578 19.36 -8.32 15.39
N ALA A 579 18.61 -9.16 16.09
CA ALA A 579 19.14 -10.30 16.83
C ALA A 579 19.28 -11.58 15.97
N ASP A 580 18.62 -11.62 14.81
CA ASP A 580 18.68 -12.77 13.91
C ASP A 580 19.90 -12.74 12.99
N VAL A 581 20.67 -13.83 12.98
CA VAL A 581 21.87 -14.01 12.15
C VAL A 581 21.55 -13.91 10.66
N GLU A 582 20.45 -14.50 10.20
CA GLU A 582 20.08 -14.47 8.78
C GLU A 582 19.70 -13.06 8.33
N ALA A 583 18.91 -12.35 9.14
CA ALA A 583 18.60 -10.95 8.92
C ALA A 583 19.87 -10.08 8.85
N VAL A 584 20.83 -10.31 9.73
CA VAL A 584 22.09 -9.54 9.75
C VAL A 584 23.00 -9.90 8.57
N ARG A 585 23.01 -11.15 8.10
CA ARG A 585 23.68 -11.54 6.83
C ARG A 585 23.07 -10.80 5.63
N ILE A 586 21.74 -10.68 5.56
CA ILE A 586 21.07 -9.90 4.50
C ILE A 586 21.43 -8.42 4.60
N ARG A 587 21.51 -7.83 5.80
CA ARG A 587 21.98 -6.44 5.98
C ARG A 587 23.43 -6.24 5.52
N TRP A 588 24.30 -7.22 5.78
CA TRP A 588 25.68 -7.20 5.30
C TRP A 588 25.75 -7.29 3.78
N ALA A 589 25.02 -8.22 3.17
CA ALA A 589 24.92 -8.33 1.72
C ALA A 589 24.34 -7.05 1.07
N ALA A 590 23.31 -6.46 1.68
CA ALA A 590 22.78 -5.18 1.25
C ALA A 590 23.82 -4.07 1.31
N SER A 591 24.65 -4.05 2.37
CA SER A 591 25.70 -3.05 2.53
C SER A 591 26.80 -3.19 1.46
N LEU A 592 27.12 -4.43 1.07
CA LEU A 592 28.05 -4.71 -0.01
C LEU A 592 27.51 -4.27 -1.37
N LEU A 593 26.25 -4.61 -1.66
CA LEU A 593 25.63 -4.38 -2.97
C LEU A 593 25.24 -2.90 -3.18
N SER A 594 24.82 -2.20 -2.13
CA SER A 594 24.45 -0.77 -2.20
C SER A 594 25.64 0.18 -2.05
N GLY A 595 26.76 -0.30 -1.47
CA GLY A 595 27.91 0.53 -1.09
C GLY A 595 27.68 1.41 0.15
N GLN A 596 26.56 1.26 0.85
CA GLN A 596 26.20 2.02 2.06
C GLN A 596 26.17 1.11 3.30
N LYS A 597 26.54 1.65 4.48
CA LYS A 597 26.56 0.86 5.72
C LYS A 597 25.16 0.73 6.32
N HIS A 598 24.61 -0.48 6.34
CA HIS A 598 23.28 -0.81 6.92
C HIS A 598 23.36 -1.72 8.16
N LEU A 599 24.56 -1.92 8.71
CA LEU A 599 24.81 -2.77 9.87
C LEU A 599 24.80 -1.98 11.18
N SER A 600 24.17 -2.56 12.22
CA SER A 600 24.26 -2.07 13.59
C SER A 600 25.55 -2.56 14.28
N LYS A 601 25.95 -1.92 15.39
CA LYS A 601 27.11 -2.36 16.19
C LYS A 601 26.97 -3.82 16.64
N GLN A 602 25.76 -4.21 17.08
CA GLN A 602 25.45 -5.59 17.47
C GLN A 602 25.59 -6.57 16.29
N GLY A 603 25.10 -6.18 15.11
CA GLY A 603 25.22 -7.01 13.90
C GLY A 603 26.67 -7.24 13.47
N ILE A 604 27.53 -6.23 13.58
CA ILE A 604 28.98 -6.37 13.30
C ILE A 604 29.61 -7.42 14.24
N SER A 605 29.31 -7.35 15.54
CA SER A 605 29.83 -8.32 16.51
C SER A 605 29.34 -9.74 16.23
N MET A 606 28.10 -9.90 15.77
CA MET A 606 27.56 -11.23 15.46
C MET A 606 28.22 -11.82 14.20
N LEU A 607 28.53 -10.97 13.22
CA LEU A 607 29.17 -11.36 11.97
C LEU A 607 30.68 -11.57 12.05
N SER A 608 31.37 -11.19 13.14
CA SER A 608 32.83 -11.40 13.26
C SER A 608 33.20 -12.88 13.39
N VAL A 609 32.30 -13.69 13.93
CA VAL A 609 32.45 -15.13 14.11
C VAL A 609 31.67 -15.97 13.09
N ASP A 610 30.91 -15.32 12.19
CA ASP A 610 30.06 -16.01 11.22
C ASP A 610 30.89 -16.70 10.10
N PRO A 611 30.89 -18.04 10.00
CA PRO A 611 31.68 -18.75 8.99
C PRO A 611 31.22 -18.44 7.56
N LEU A 612 29.92 -18.26 7.33
CA LEU A 612 29.38 -18.02 5.99
C LEU A 612 29.81 -16.66 5.45
N ARG A 613 29.81 -15.62 6.28
CA ARG A 613 30.41 -14.33 5.94
C ARG A 613 31.88 -14.48 5.58
N LYS A 614 32.68 -15.21 6.37
CA LYS A 614 34.11 -15.41 6.10
C LYS A 614 34.37 -16.10 4.76
N ASP A 615 33.57 -17.10 4.42
CA ASP A 615 33.66 -17.77 3.13
C ASP A 615 33.28 -16.82 1.97
N ASN A 616 32.25 -15.97 2.13
CA ASN A 616 31.91 -14.97 1.11
C ASN A 616 33.01 -13.91 0.96
N ILE A 617 33.61 -13.44 2.06
CA ILE A 617 34.75 -12.50 2.01
C ILE A 617 35.93 -13.14 1.27
N ARG A 618 36.21 -14.43 1.51
CA ARG A 618 37.26 -15.15 0.78
C ARG A 618 36.96 -15.20 -0.73
N MET A 619 35.71 -15.48 -1.10
CA MET A 619 35.28 -15.45 -2.51
C MET A 619 35.45 -14.06 -3.13
N LEU A 620 35.09 -12.99 -2.41
CA LEU A 620 35.25 -11.61 -2.91
C LEU A 620 36.73 -11.22 -3.07
N ARG A 621 37.63 -11.70 -2.20
CA ARG A 621 39.07 -11.49 -2.34
C ARG A 621 39.62 -12.22 -3.57
N ALA A 622 39.21 -13.47 -3.80
CA ALA A 622 39.56 -14.23 -5.00
C ALA A 622 39.01 -13.57 -6.28
N PHE A 623 37.80 -12.99 -6.21
CA PHE A 623 37.21 -12.21 -7.30
C PHE A 623 38.04 -10.96 -7.65
N GLN A 624 38.62 -10.29 -6.65
CA GLN A 624 39.51 -9.14 -6.88
C GLN A 624 40.84 -9.53 -7.53
N SER A 625 41.40 -10.69 -7.15
CA SER A 625 42.65 -11.19 -7.75
C SER A 625 42.43 -11.92 -9.08
N GLY A 626 41.19 -12.24 -9.44
CA GLY A 626 40.87 -13.05 -10.62
C GLY A 626 41.30 -14.51 -10.48
N GLU A 627 41.57 -14.97 -9.25
CA GLU A 627 42.08 -16.31 -8.99
C GLU A 627 40.96 -17.31 -8.74
N THR A 628 41.15 -18.54 -9.24
CA THR A 628 40.34 -19.69 -8.85
C THR A 628 40.93 -20.34 -7.60
N PHE A 629 40.08 -20.59 -6.60
CA PHE A 629 40.47 -21.30 -5.39
C PHE A 629 39.41 -22.34 -5.04
N VAL A 630 39.87 -23.50 -4.59
CA VAL A 630 39.03 -24.55 -4.01
C VAL A 630 39.37 -24.74 -2.56
N ARG A 631 38.34 -24.79 -1.70
CA ARG A 631 38.51 -25.09 -0.28
C ARG A 631 39.19 -26.44 -0.06
N THR A 632 40.08 -26.49 0.93
CA THR A 632 40.75 -27.73 1.34
C THR A 632 39.93 -28.56 2.32
N LYS A 633 39.00 -27.93 3.06
CA LYS A 633 38.14 -28.61 4.03
C LYS A 633 36.83 -29.05 3.38
N PRO A 634 36.35 -30.27 3.67
CA PRO A 634 35.11 -30.77 3.08
C PRO A 634 33.90 -29.91 3.51
N PRO A 635 32.98 -29.57 2.60
CA PRO A 635 31.79 -28.80 2.93
C PRO A 635 30.80 -29.62 3.75
N ARG A 636 30.41 -29.13 4.93
CA ARG A 636 29.46 -29.82 5.82
C ARG A 636 28.06 -29.24 5.75
N GLN A 637 27.95 -27.91 5.80
CA GLN A 637 26.66 -27.23 5.82
C GLN A 637 26.10 -27.03 4.39
N PRO A 638 24.76 -26.97 4.21
CA PRO A 638 24.12 -26.66 2.94
C PRO A 638 24.72 -25.47 2.18
N ALA A 639 24.92 -24.34 2.85
CA ALA A 639 25.53 -23.16 2.24
C ALA A 639 26.98 -23.37 1.82
N GLN A 640 27.74 -24.14 2.58
CA GLN A 640 29.11 -24.49 2.21
C GLN A 640 29.15 -25.41 0.99
N ARG A 641 28.20 -26.34 0.86
CA ARG A 641 28.05 -27.22 -0.31
C ARG A 641 27.75 -26.40 -1.56
N ALA A 642 26.81 -25.47 -1.48
CA ALA A 642 26.45 -24.57 -2.58
C ALA A 642 27.64 -23.71 -3.04
N MET A 643 28.33 -23.08 -2.09
CA MET A 643 29.55 -22.30 -2.38
C MET A 643 30.68 -23.14 -2.97
N TYR A 644 30.85 -24.38 -2.48
CA TYR A 644 31.84 -25.31 -3.00
C TYR A 644 31.56 -25.70 -4.46
N LEU A 645 30.30 -26.01 -4.82
CA LEU A 645 29.96 -26.24 -6.23
C LEU A 645 30.23 -25.00 -7.11
N SER A 646 30.04 -23.81 -6.55
CA SER A 646 30.41 -22.57 -7.24
C SER A 646 31.92 -22.37 -7.38
N GLU A 647 32.75 -22.88 -6.47
CA GLU A 647 34.21 -22.92 -6.63
C GLU A 647 34.57 -23.81 -7.83
N LEU A 648 33.95 -24.98 -7.95
CA LEU A 648 34.13 -25.87 -9.10
C LEU A 648 33.62 -25.23 -10.39
N ALA A 649 32.51 -24.47 -10.36
CA ALA A 649 32.02 -23.71 -11.52
C ALA A 649 33.07 -22.75 -12.08
N ARG A 650 33.82 -22.08 -11.19
CA ARG A 650 34.91 -21.17 -11.58
C ARG A 650 36.08 -21.92 -12.22
N MET A 651 36.46 -23.07 -11.68
CA MET A 651 37.47 -23.94 -12.30
C MET A 651 37.04 -24.42 -13.68
N ARG A 652 35.77 -24.79 -13.86
CA ARG A 652 35.20 -25.16 -15.18
C ARG A 652 35.39 -24.04 -16.19
N MET A 653 35.11 -22.80 -15.80
CA MET A 653 35.31 -21.64 -16.66
C MET A 653 36.80 -21.37 -16.96
N ASN A 654 37.70 -21.75 -16.06
CA ASN A 654 39.16 -21.66 -16.25
C ASN A 654 39.76 -22.83 -17.04
N GLY A 655 38.95 -23.81 -17.46
CA GLY A 655 39.43 -25.03 -18.15
C GLY A 655 40.07 -26.07 -17.21
N GLU A 656 39.95 -25.93 -15.90
CA GLU A 656 40.53 -26.83 -14.89
C GLU A 656 39.55 -27.94 -14.45
N SER A 657 38.79 -28.50 -15.40
CA SER A 657 37.73 -29.47 -15.09
C SER A 657 38.24 -30.80 -14.50
N GLU A 658 39.44 -31.24 -14.89
CA GLU A 658 40.01 -32.49 -14.36
C GLU A 658 40.51 -32.38 -12.90
N PRO A 659 41.27 -31.33 -12.52
CA PRO A 659 41.56 -31.04 -11.11
C PRO A 659 40.29 -30.86 -10.26
N ALA A 660 39.28 -30.17 -10.79
CA ALA A 660 38.00 -29.97 -10.13
C ALA A 660 37.27 -31.30 -9.88
N LEU A 661 37.25 -32.20 -10.87
CA LEU A 661 36.65 -33.53 -10.74
C LEU A 661 37.33 -34.35 -9.64
N ASN A 662 38.67 -34.40 -9.64
CA ASN A 662 39.43 -35.13 -8.63
C ASN A 662 39.12 -34.64 -7.21
N HIS A 663 38.95 -33.33 -7.02
CA HIS A 663 38.60 -32.77 -5.71
C HIS A 663 37.16 -33.12 -5.31
N LEU A 664 36.22 -33.08 -6.26
CA LEU A 664 34.83 -33.44 -6.03
C LEU A 664 34.66 -34.93 -5.71
N GLU A 665 35.28 -35.83 -6.45
CA GLU A 665 35.20 -37.28 -6.22
C GLU A 665 35.74 -37.67 -4.83
N ARG A 666 36.87 -37.08 -4.40
CA ARG A 666 37.36 -37.27 -3.01
C ARG A 666 36.38 -36.76 -1.97
N THR A 667 35.71 -35.65 -2.25
CA THR A 667 34.71 -35.08 -1.35
C THR A 667 33.48 -35.99 -1.26
N LEU A 668 32.98 -36.49 -2.40
CA LEU A 668 31.85 -37.41 -2.47
C LEU A 668 32.15 -38.74 -1.77
N ALA A 669 33.36 -39.27 -1.96
CA ALA A 669 33.80 -40.50 -1.28
C ALA A 669 33.81 -40.38 0.25
N GLY A 670 33.97 -39.16 0.78
CA GLY A 670 33.97 -38.89 2.22
C GLY A 670 32.59 -38.64 2.86
N LEU A 671 31.48 -38.78 2.12
CA LEU A 671 30.12 -38.45 2.59
C LEU A 671 29.35 -39.62 3.26
N ASP A 672 30.00 -40.72 3.65
CA ASP A 672 29.42 -41.81 4.47
C ASP A 672 27.97 -42.24 4.11
N GLY A 673 27.68 -42.45 2.82
CA GLY A 673 26.38 -42.92 2.33
C GLY A 673 25.31 -41.83 2.14
N GLU A 674 25.62 -40.56 2.34
CA GLU A 674 24.75 -39.44 1.97
C GLU A 674 24.81 -39.18 0.46
N ILE A 675 23.67 -39.34 -0.23
CA ILE A 675 23.57 -39.04 -1.67
C ILE A 675 23.45 -37.52 -1.86
N TRP A 676 24.43 -36.91 -2.51
CA TRP A 676 24.40 -35.51 -2.90
C TRP A 676 24.17 -35.34 -4.40
N VAL A 677 22.89 -35.22 -4.79
CA VAL A 677 22.44 -35.27 -6.20
C VAL A 677 23.10 -34.19 -7.07
N HIS A 678 23.16 -32.95 -6.59
CA HIS A 678 23.77 -31.83 -7.30
C HIS A 678 25.29 -31.99 -7.39
N GLY A 679 25.94 -32.59 -6.38
CA GLY A 679 27.34 -32.98 -6.45
C GLY A 679 27.61 -33.97 -7.58
N GLU A 680 26.85 -35.05 -7.65
CA GLU A 680 26.93 -36.06 -8.72
C GLU A 680 26.64 -35.47 -10.11
N LEU A 681 25.68 -34.54 -10.19
CA LEU A 681 25.38 -33.82 -11.43
C LEU A 681 26.58 -32.98 -11.90
N VAL A 682 27.24 -32.25 -10.99
CA VAL A 682 28.44 -31.46 -11.32
C VAL A 682 29.60 -32.37 -11.70
N ALA A 683 29.76 -33.53 -11.06
CA ALA A 683 30.76 -34.53 -11.47
C ALA A 683 30.52 -35.03 -12.90
N ALA A 684 29.25 -35.24 -13.29
CA ALA A 684 28.92 -35.60 -14.65
C ALA A 684 29.23 -34.47 -15.66
N LEU A 685 28.96 -33.21 -15.30
CA LEU A 685 29.29 -32.05 -16.13
C LEU A 685 30.81 -31.89 -16.29
N LEU A 686 31.58 -32.08 -15.23
CA LEU A 686 33.05 -32.06 -15.27
C LEU A 686 33.61 -33.17 -16.16
N ASN A 687 33.03 -34.37 -16.10
CA ASN A 687 33.37 -35.46 -17.01
C ASN A 687 33.13 -35.09 -18.48
N HIS A 688 32.01 -34.41 -18.77
CA HIS A 688 31.74 -33.94 -20.12
C HIS A 688 32.77 -32.92 -20.60
N ASP A 689 33.12 -31.94 -19.76
CA ASP A 689 34.13 -30.93 -20.08
C ASP A 689 35.51 -31.55 -20.33
N SER A 690 35.85 -32.65 -19.66
CA SER A 690 37.08 -33.44 -19.90
C SER A 690 36.99 -34.39 -21.11
N GLY A 691 35.96 -34.26 -21.95
CA GLY A 691 35.77 -35.09 -23.16
C GLY A 691 35.16 -36.47 -22.92
N ARG A 692 34.80 -36.84 -21.69
CA ARG A 692 34.18 -38.12 -21.33
C ARG A 692 32.65 -38.07 -21.45
N THR A 693 32.16 -37.69 -22.64
CA THR A 693 30.73 -37.44 -22.91
C THR A 693 29.84 -38.66 -22.65
N LEU A 694 30.27 -39.87 -23.01
CA LEU A 694 29.48 -41.08 -22.78
C LEU A 694 29.28 -41.35 -21.28
N SER A 695 30.34 -41.20 -20.48
CA SER A 695 30.29 -41.34 -19.02
C SER A 695 29.36 -40.31 -18.40
N ALA A 696 29.49 -39.05 -18.81
CA ALA A 696 28.62 -37.97 -18.36
C ALA A 696 27.14 -38.24 -18.68
N VAL A 697 26.83 -38.63 -19.92
CA VAL A 697 25.46 -38.94 -20.36
C VAL A 697 24.87 -40.11 -19.57
N ASN A 698 25.64 -41.15 -19.30
CA ASN A 698 25.19 -42.30 -18.52
C ASN A 698 24.91 -41.92 -17.06
N ALA A 699 25.79 -41.13 -16.45
CA ALA A 699 25.60 -40.63 -15.09
C ALA A 699 24.34 -39.75 -14.99
N ILE A 700 24.16 -38.80 -15.91
CA ILE A 700 22.97 -37.92 -15.93
C ILE A 700 21.68 -38.72 -16.15
N LYS A 701 21.67 -39.73 -17.05
CA LYS A 701 20.51 -40.61 -17.25
C LYS A 701 20.18 -41.41 -15.98
N SER A 702 21.19 -41.89 -15.27
CA SER A 702 21.01 -42.58 -13.98
C SER A 702 20.39 -41.65 -12.94
N LEU A 703 20.94 -40.43 -12.79
CA LEU A 703 20.42 -39.41 -11.89
C LEU A 703 18.99 -39.02 -12.25
N ALA A 704 18.67 -38.84 -13.53
CA ALA A 704 17.32 -38.51 -13.97
C ALA A 704 16.31 -39.64 -13.71
N LYS A 705 16.74 -40.90 -13.68
CA LYS A 705 15.89 -42.05 -13.33
C LYS A 705 15.63 -42.12 -11.82
N GLN A 706 16.63 -41.81 -11.00
CA GLN A 706 16.52 -41.84 -9.54
C GLN A 706 15.84 -40.58 -8.98
N HIS A 707 16.11 -39.43 -9.58
CA HIS A 707 15.64 -38.11 -9.15
C HIS A 707 14.94 -37.34 -10.29
N PRO A 708 13.80 -37.85 -10.82
CA PRO A 708 13.16 -37.30 -12.03
C PRO A 708 12.60 -35.88 -11.91
N ARG A 709 12.35 -35.40 -10.68
CA ARG A 709 11.76 -34.07 -10.42
C ARG A 709 12.82 -33.04 -10.03
N HIS A 710 14.08 -33.42 -9.89
CA HIS A 710 15.15 -32.52 -9.47
C HIS A 710 15.45 -31.45 -10.54
N PRO A 711 15.23 -30.15 -10.27
CA PRO A 711 15.26 -29.12 -11.31
C PRO A 711 16.59 -28.99 -12.05
N HIS A 712 17.73 -29.08 -11.35
CA HIS A 712 19.04 -29.00 -12.01
C HIS A 712 19.32 -30.18 -12.95
N VAL A 713 18.99 -31.42 -12.52
CA VAL A 713 19.15 -32.64 -13.33
C VAL A 713 18.28 -32.55 -14.58
N ARG A 714 17.02 -32.13 -14.43
CA ARG A 714 16.09 -31.92 -15.55
C ARG A 714 16.60 -30.89 -16.54
N ALA A 715 17.04 -29.73 -16.05
CA ALA A 715 17.53 -28.65 -16.90
C ALA A 715 18.79 -29.06 -17.70
N VAL A 716 19.71 -29.80 -17.08
CA VAL A 716 20.87 -30.37 -17.76
C VAL A 716 20.44 -31.44 -18.79
N MET A 717 19.51 -32.32 -18.44
CA MET A 717 18.93 -33.30 -19.37
C MET A 717 18.34 -32.62 -20.61
N HIS A 718 17.65 -31.49 -20.47
CA HIS A 718 17.15 -30.69 -21.59
C HIS A 718 18.29 -30.15 -22.48
N GLN A 719 19.39 -29.67 -21.89
CA GLN A 719 20.53 -29.20 -22.68
C GLN A 719 21.20 -30.34 -23.47
N PHE A 720 21.43 -31.50 -22.85
CA PHE A 720 21.97 -32.66 -23.55
C PHE A 720 21.01 -33.20 -24.62
N ALA A 721 19.70 -33.09 -24.43
CA ALA A 721 18.71 -33.49 -25.42
C ALA A 721 18.74 -32.58 -26.65
N ARG A 722 18.94 -31.27 -26.46
CA ARG A 722 19.14 -30.30 -27.55
C ARG A 722 20.39 -30.56 -28.37
N LEU A 723 21.40 -31.19 -27.77
CA LEU A 723 22.63 -31.63 -28.44
C LEU A 723 22.51 -33.04 -29.08
N GLY A 724 21.35 -33.69 -28.97
CA GLY A 724 21.12 -35.03 -29.53
C GLY A 724 21.70 -36.19 -28.70
N HIS A 725 22.16 -35.93 -27.48
CA HIS A 725 22.78 -36.95 -26.62
C HIS A 725 21.79 -37.71 -25.71
N THR A 726 20.64 -37.11 -25.41
CA THR A 726 19.62 -37.68 -24.50
C THR A 726 18.21 -37.46 -25.03
N LYS A 727 17.24 -38.16 -24.44
CA LYS A 727 15.80 -37.91 -24.67
C LYS A 727 15.34 -36.78 -23.76
N ARG A 728 14.46 -35.91 -24.27
CA ARG A 728 13.85 -34.84 -23.49
C ARG A 728 13.00 -35.42 -22.35
N PRO A 729 13.12 -34.92 -21.11
CA PRO A 729 12.24 -35.35 -20.02
C PRO A 729 10.80 -34.81 -20.24
N PRO A 730 9.78 -35.46 -19.68
CA PRO A 730 8.40 -34.96 -19.72
C PRO A 730 8.27 -33.65 -18.93
N SER A 731 7.30 -32.81 -19.31
CA SER A 731 7.02 -31.54 -18.63
C SER A 731 6.67 -31.74 -17.15
N GLU A 732 7.23 -30.91 -16.28
CA GLU A 732 6.97 -30.96 -14.84
C GLU A 732 5.56 -30.38 -14.53
N PRO A 733 4.63 -31.17 -13.96
CA PRO A 733 3.22 -30.77 -13.78
C PRO A 733 3.07 -29.54 -12.88
N THR A 734 3.90 -29.41 -11.84
CA THR A 734 3.86 -28.29 -10.88
C THR A 734 4.36 -26.98 -11.47
N LYS A 735 5.00 -27.01 -12.66
CA LYS A 735 5.69 -25.87 -13.30
C LYS A 735 6.86 -25.29 -12.48
N ILE A 736 7.34 -26.04 -11.48
CA ILE A 736 8.52 -25.70 -10.67
C ILE A 736 9.76 -26.23 -11.39
N HIS A 737 10.20 -25.49 -12.40
CA HIS A 737 11.34 -25.83 -13.24
C HIS A 737 12.11 -24.58 -13.69
N TRP A 738 13.28 -24.81 -14.28
CA TRP A 738 14.06 -23.78 -14.96
C TRP A 738 13.37 -23.32 -16.24
N VAL A 739 13.33 -22.01 -16.50
CA VAL A 739 12.64 -21.43 -17.67
C VAL A 739 13.11 -22.02 -19.01
N LEU A 740 14.32 -22.59 -19.06
CA LEU A 740 14.86 -23.30 -20.22
C LEU A 740 13.99 -24.47 -20.72
N GLU A 741 13.16 -25.08 -19.86
CA GLU A 741 12.24 -26.14 -20.28
C GLU A 741 11.18 -25.65 -21.30
N ASN A 742 10.94 -24.32 -21.36
CA ASN A 742 10.03 -23.63 -22.28
C ASN A 742 10.76 -23.22 -23.58
N GLU A 743 10.92 -24.16 -24.50
CA GLU A 743 11.81 -24.03 -25.68
C GLU A 743 11.54 -22.85 -26.62
N ALA A 744 10.29 -22.38 -26.75
CA ALA A 744 9.95 -21.35 -27.74
C ALA A 744 10.38 -19.92 -27.34
N ASP A 745 10.46 -19.62 -26.04
CA ASP A 745 10.59 -18.22 -25.56
C ASP A 745 11.53 -18.03 -24.35
N TRP A 746 12.27 -19.07 -23.94
CA TRP A 746 13.06 -19.02 -22.70
C TRP A 746 14.05 -17.84 -22.65
N LYS A 747 14.64 -17.42 -23.78
CA LYS A 747 15.62 -16.33 -23.83
C LYS A 747 15.05 -15.00 -23.30
N ARG A 748 13.81 -14.68 -23.67
CA ARG A 748 13.12 -13.43 -23.23
C ARG A 748 12.68 -13.52 -21.77
N SER A 749 12.40 -14.74 -21.32
CA SER A 749 11.92 -15.05 -19.98
C SER A 749 13.07 -15.32 -19.00
N TRP A 750 14.32 -15.45 -19.46
CA TRP A 750 15.49 -15.72 -18.59
C TRP A 750 15.70 -14.63 -17.53
N LYS A 751 15.25 -13.40 -17.80
CA LYS A 751 15.27 -12.29 -16.83
C LYS A 751 14.54 -12.60 -15.50
N LEU A 752 13.65 -13.59 -15.47
CA LEU A 752 13.02 -14.09 -14.24
C LEU A 752 14.03 -14.75 -13.28
N HIS A 753 15.17 -15.19 -13.79
CA HIS A 753 16.29 -15.70 -13.01
C HIS A 753 17.35 -14.59 -12.80
N ASN A 754 17.03 -13.59 -11.98
CA ASN A 754 17.80 -12.32 -11.87
C ASN A 754 19.30 -12.49 -11.58
N VAL A 755 19.67 -13.59 -10.93
CA VAL A 755 21.04 -13.86 -10.42
C VAL A 755 21.76 -14.99 -11.14
N ALA A 756 21.10 -15.70 -12.06
CA ALA A 756 21.69 -16.85 -12.75
C ALA A 756 22.18 -16.49 -14.16
N VAL A 757 23.39 -16.93 -14.51
CA VAL A 757 23.96 -16.73 -15.85
C VAL A 757 23.15 -17.52 -16.89
N PRO A 758 22.85 -16.97 -18.08
CA PRO A 758 22.15 -17.70 -19.12
C PRO A 758 22.92 -18.91 -19.64
N PRO A 759 22.22 -19.96 -20.12
CA PRO A 759 22.85 -21.15 -20.69
C PRO A 759 23.56 -20.89 -22.03
N THR A 760 23.25 -19.79 -22.72
CA THR A 760 23.94 -19.34 -23.93
C THR A 760 24.07 -17.82 -23.93
N LEU A 761 25.12 -17.28 -24.54
CA LEU A 761 25.40 -15.84 -24.58
C LEU A 761 25.41 -15.30 -26.02
N ASP A 762 24.44 -15.72 -26.82
CA ASP A 762 24.35 -15.39 -28.25
C ASP A 762 23.79 -13.98 -28.52
N SER A 763 23.09 -13.38 -27.55
CA SER A 763 22.56 -12.01 -27.67
C SER A 763 23.24 -11.04 -26.70
N THR A 764 23.29 -9.76 -27.10
CA THR A 764 23.80 -8.68 -26.24
C THR A 764 23.00 -8.54 -24.93
N GLU A 765 21.69 -8.82 -24.96
CA GLU A 765 20.85 -8.79 -23.77
C GLU A 765 21.26 -9.88 -22.76
N LEU A 766 21.50 -11.10 -23.24
CA LEU A 766 21.96 -12.22 -22.41
C LEU A 766 23.36 -11.97 -21.85
N LYS A 767 24.28 -11.42 -22.64
CA LYS A 767 25.61 -11.01 -22.17
C LYS A 767 25.54 -9.93 -21.07
N ARG A 768 24.68 -8.92 -21.24
CA ARG A 768 24.47 -7.89 -20.20
C ARG A 768 23.88 -8.50 -18.93
N HIS A 769 22.89 -9.37 -19.08
CA HIS A 769 22.28 -10.07 -17.97
C HIS A 769 23.30 -10.93 -17.21
N ALA A 770 24.13 -11.72 -17.90
CA ALA A 770 25.17 -12.55 -17.29
C ALA A 770 26.09 -11.74 -16.35
N VAL A 771 26.62 -10.62 -16.83
CA VAL A 771 27.53 -9.75 -16.07
C VAL A 771 26.84 -9.03 -14.91
N GLN A 772 25.54 -8.74 -15.03
CA GLN A 772 24.73 -8.16 -13.95
C GLN A 772 24.29 -9.19 -12.90
N ALA A 773 24.06 -10.43 -13.34
CA ALA A 773 23.68 -11.56 -12.50
C ALA A 773 24.89 -12.03 -11.67
N ASN A 774 25.97 -12.42 -12.34
CA ASN A 774 27.20 -12.89 -11.73
C ASN A 774 28.44 -12.56 -12.58
N ALA A 775 29.22 -11.58 -12.14
CA ALA A 775 30.40 -11.06 -12.81
C ALA A 775 31.53 -12.08 -12.97
N TRP A 776 31.51 -13.20 -12.25
CA TRP A 776 32.40 -14.33 -12.52
C TRP A 776 32.26 -14.84 -13.96
N SER A 777 31.12 -14.60 -14.63
CA SER A 777 30.95 -14.93 -16.05
C SER A 777 32.03 -14.30 -16.95
N LEU A 778 32.64 -13.18 -16.53
CA LEU A 778 33.71 -12.51 -17.29
C LEU A 778 34.92 -13.40 -17.54
N MET A 779 35.17 -14.42 -16.70
CA MET A 779 36.22 -15.42 -16.94
C MET A 779 36.13 -16.09 -18.32
N LEU A 780 34.93 -16.17 -18.90
CA LEU A 780 34.71 -16.75 -20.23
C LEU A 780 35.27 -15.91 -21.38
N GLY A 781 35.80 -14.72 -21.13
CA GLY A 781 36.34 -13.89 -22.22
C GLY A 781 37.30 -12.77 -21.85
N SER A 782 37.38 -12.35 -20.59
CA SER A 782 38.32 -11.33 -20.14
C SER A 782 38.70 -11.45 -18.67
N ASP A 783 39.65 -10.64 -18.25
CA ASP A 783 40.01 -10.47 -16.85
C ASP A 783 38.83 -9.98 -15.98
N VAL A 784 38.52 -10.75 -14.93
CA VAL A 784 37.46 -10.47 -13.95
C VAL A 784 37.72 -9.18 -13.17
N ALA A 785 39.00 -8.79 -12.99
CA ALA A 785 39.36 -7.55 -12.31
C ALA A 785 38.83 -6.29 -13.03
N GLN A 786 38.42 -6.42 -14.30
CA GLN A 786 37.85 -5.33 -15.11
C GLN A 786 36.32 -5.28 -15.06
N HIS A 787 35.70 -5.87 -14.03
CA HIS A 787 34.25 -5.99 -13.89
C HIS A 787 33.52 -4.65 -13.95
N ASP A 788 34.12 -3.55 -13.48
CA ASP A 788 33.49 -2.24 -13.35
C ASP A 788 33.42 -1.45 -14.68
N LYS A 789 34.00 -1.98 -15.77
CA LYS A 789 33.97 -1.32 -17.09
C LYS A 789 32.56 -1.26 -17.66
N LYS A 790 32.17 -0.08 -18.16
CA LYS A 790 30.84 0.22 -18.77
C LYS A 790 30.39 -0.77 -19.86
N ASN A 791 31.33 -1.43 -20.55
CA ASN A 791 31.07 -2.39 -21.62
C ASN A 791 31.66 -3.79 -21.34
N ALA A 792 31.85 -4.18 -20.08
CA ALA A 792 32.42 -5.49 -19.72
C ALA A 792 31.72 -6.67 -20.41
N HIS A 793 30.40 -6.60 -20.63
CA HIS A 793 29.64 -7.62 -21.36
C HIS A 793 30.10 -7.89 -22.81
N LYS A 794 30.87 -6.99 -23.44
CA LYS A 794 31.33 -7.16 -24.83
C LYS A 794 32.46 -8.17 -24.96
N SER A 795 33.23 -8.42 -23.89
CA SER A 795 34.33 -9.40 -23.93
C SER A 795 33.84 -10.84 -23.85
N LEU A 796 32.61 -11.07 -23.41
CA LEU A 796 32.04 -12.42 -23.28
C LEU A 796 31.92 -13.12 -24.64
N GLN A 797 32.38 -14.36 -24.68
CA GLN A 797 32.12 -15.28 -25.80
C GLN A 797 30.68 -15.80 -25.76
N ALA A 798 30.23 -16.42 -26.86
CA ALA A 798 28.87 -16.95 -26.95
C ALA A 798 28.71 -18.29 -26.22
N ASP A 799 29.80 -19.07 -26.17
CA ASP A 799 29.83 -20.42 -25.61
C ASP A 799 29.96 -20.37 -24.09
N VAL A 800 29.18 -21.21 -23.42
CA VAL A 800 29.14 -21.36 -21.97
C VAL A 800 29.20 -22.85 -21.64
N PRO A 801 30.00 -23.29 -20.65
CA PRO A 801 29.96 -24.67 -20.18
C PRO A 801 28.54 -25.12 -19.85
N ILE A 802 28.19 -26.32 -20.31
CA ILE A 802 26.84 -26.87 -20.12
C ILE A 802 26.51 -26.93 -18.63
N GLY A 803 25.29 -26.57 -18.28
CA GLY A 803 24.78 -26.56 -16.91
C GLY A 803 25.43 -25.53 -15.98
N LEU A 804 26.28 -24.60 -16.43
CA LEU A 804 26.98 -23.64 -15.56
C LEU A 804 26.05 -22.89 -14.59
N PHE A 805 24.87 -22.49 -15.07
CA PHE A 805 23.85 -21.76 -14.31
C PHE A 805 23.28 -22.52 -13.11
N THR A 806 23.51 -23.83 -13.01
CA THR A 806 23.01 -24.66 -11.90
C THR A 806 23.85 -24.49 -10.63
N HIS A 807 25.15 -24.19 -10.75
CA HIS A 807 26.10 -24.18 -9.64
C HIS A 807 26.99 -22.93 -9.58
N LEU A 808 27.00 -22.07 -10.60
CA LEU A 808 27.70 -20.78 -10.51
C LEU A 808 26.90 -19.78 -9.66
N GLN A 809 27.38 -19.50 -8.45
CA GLN A 809 26.75 -18.59 -7.48
C GLN A 809 27.63 -17.38 -7.17
N GLY A 810 26.99 -16.29 -6.72
CA GLY A 810 27.66 -15.08 -6.25
C GLY A 810 27.71 -15.03 -4.72
N ILE A 811 27.18 -13.95 -4.14
CA ILE A 811 27.10 -13.78 -2.68
C ILE A 811 26.02 -14.73 -2.15
N THR A 812 26.41 -15.68 -1.31
CA THR A 812 25.50 -16.69 -0.74
C THR A 812 25.06 -16.31 0.67
N VAL A 813 23.76 -16.31 0.93
CA VAL A 813 23.17 -16.16 2.27
C VAL A 813 22.30 -17.36 2.61
N THR A 814 21.65 -17.36 3.77
CA THR A 814 20.66 -18.39 4.13
C THR A 814 19.31 -17.78 4.46
N ILE A 815 18.24 -18.50 4.11
CA ILE A 815 16.86 -18.19 4.49
C ILE A 815 16.23 -19.47 5.05
N GLY A 816 15.92 -19.48 6.34
CA GLY A 816 15.42 -20.67 7.03
C GLY A 816 16.39 -21.85 6.95
N GLY A 817 17.70 -21.57 6.93
CA GLY A 817 18.78 -22.56 6.77
C GLY A 817 19.04 -23.03 5.33
N MET A 818 18.17 -22.70 4.37
CA MET A 818 18.37 -23.01 2.95
C MET A 818 19.38 -22.02 2.34
N PRO A 819 20.36 -22.48 1.55
CA PRO A 819 21.30 -21.59 0.87
C PRO A 819 20.63 -20.86 -0.28
N VAL A 820 20.98 -19.59 -0.44
CA VAL A 820 20.35 -18.67 -1.38
C VAL A 820 21.40 -17.77 -2.03
N ASP A 821 21.34 -17.66 -3.35
CA ASP A 821 22.25 -16.80 -4.12
C ASP A 821 21.65 -15.40 -4.33
N LEU A 822 22.38 -14.36 -3.92
CA LEU A 822 22.05 -12.96 -4.20
C LEU A 822 22.78 -12.42 -5.44
N GLY A 823 23.56 -13.26 -6.13
CA GLY A 823 24.38 -12.93 -7.28
C GLY A 823 25.59 -12.06 -6.92
N LEU A 824 26.36 -11.67 -7.94
CA LEU A 824 27.55 -10.83 -7.80
C LEU A 824 27.60 -9.86 -9.00
N PRO A 825 27.00 -8.66 -8.92
CA PRO A 825 26.92 -7.78 -10.08
C PRO A 825 28.28 -7.13 -10.37
N ALA A 826 28.59 -6.95 -11.65
CA ALA A 826 29.80 -6.25 -12.10
C ALA A 826 29.98 -4.81 -11.59
N GLY A 827 28.89 -4.15 -11.18
CA GLY A 827 28.93 -2.80 -10.59
C GLY A 827 29.29 -2.77 -9.10
N ILE A 828 29.62 -3.89 -8.47
CA ILE A 828 29.91 -3.96 -7.03
C ILE A 828 31.15 -3.11 -6.67
N ASN A 829 31.00 -2.22 -5.69
CA ASN A 829 32.07 -1.30 -5.28
C ASN A 829 32.84 -1.87 -4.08
N LEU A 830 33.81 -2.73 -4.36
CA LEU A 830 34.60 -3.39 -3.32
C LEU A 830 35.53 -2.42 -2.56
N LYS A 831 35.96 -1.33 -3.19
CA LYS A 831 36.74 -0.26 -2.52
C LYS A 831 35.90 0.43 -1.45
N ALA A 832 34.63 0.73 -1.75
CA ALA A 832 33.70 1.26 -0.75
C ALA A 832 33.41 0.23 0.35
N ALA A 833 33.29 -1.05 0.01
CA ALA A 833 33.10 -2.11 1.00
C ALA A 833 34.27 -2.21 1.99
N GLN A 834 35.50 -2.08 1.50
CA GLN A 834 36.70 -2.06 2.35
C GLN A 834 36.76 -0.82 3.23
N LYS A 835 36.43 0.37 2.69
CA LYS A 835 36.33 1.62 3.48
C LYS A 835 35.27 1.55 4.60
N ASN A 836 34.25 0.73 4.42
CA ASN A 836 33.14 0.57 5.38
C ASN A 836 33.36 -0.58 6.39
N ASP A 837 34.55 -1.19 6.40
CA ASP A 837 34.94 -2.35 7.23
C ASP A 837 34.08 -3.60 6.98
N LEU A 838 33.52 -3.74 5.77
CA LEU A 838 32.63 -4.86 5.44
C LEU A 838 33.40 -6.14 5.09
N LEU A 839 34.65 -5.98 4.65
CA LEU A 839 35.56 -7.05 4.22
C LEU A 839 36.58 -7.44 5.32
N ASP A 840 36.49 -6.81 6.48
CA ASP A 840 37.31 -7.11 7.66
C ASP A 840 36.68 -8.28 8.42
N GLY A 841 37.49 -9.28 8.75
CA GLY A 841 37.02 -10.52 9.37
C GLY A 841 38.12 -11.37 9.96
#